data_AF-A0A182P9E5-F1
#
_entry.id   AF-A0A182P9E5-F1
#
_cell.length_a   1.000
_cell.length_b   1.000
_cell.length_c   1.000
_cell.angle_alpha   90.00
_cell.angle_beta   90.00
_cell.angle_gamma   90.00
#
_symmetry.space_group_name_H-M   'P 1'
#
loop_
_entity.id
_entity.type
_entity.pdbx_description
1 polymer ?
#
loop_
_entity_poly.entity_id
_entity_poly.type
_entity_poly.pdbx_seq_one_letter_code
_entity_poly.pdbx_strand_id
1 'polypeptide(L)'
;MAETKHNPADDSTPASAAQFGKNHYQNRAKKLKKNKFLRNAKSFGKRECFGRGAELEQTEYNYLVAILETMTKEKEDEERQLIATNVLGQLKDKEIRTASNQVGSRIMEELLAYSDEERFGELMETFAQNFRVFCSDKFASHVLQRALYVALLRAVAPLQVEQELQDGAEEAAQEQSTKKQKKGAAERGNKSVWPCYEYCLKQTYGDEHRKLCGQFVKRMAKYLINNLEEFVWDATAGYVIRQCLLNLSGITEKKAVEGSDSNHLIVPEKWSKLLHEFNIRLMAWPQFTDLIGMEQTSTILQDLLRALAITNDTIQLEQLISKLYKEVFYSKKVKKEEKDEQVKAEEQEEEQSDLPKAFKSESSIRLLEMCIVVAPASFLKDKLFTKVFRDHVKQLALSRATNFTVQKLIEHTTDKDMMDMIFTELEDSIEDLLKIGHTGVVLVMANACARLSCQQGKFVKNLLDALHCAEVTPVKMINAILYLVPADVTTATATPKIHLHGSLILQAILDFNKPIKFVTALLEMPTERLAEILSEPYGSFIANAFVKGRFVGEKSREKLIRRLEGQYSQLLLTPHGSHVVELMYKAGNPAQRENIVHELAEQCERLNSKPWGAMVNKRLLVDLYKRNPARWKVAIKNDAKVEKMFDKLVGGGTKRKAKP
;
A
#
# COMPACT_ATOMS: atom_id res chain seq x y z
N MET A 1 -38.70 -21.06 54.67
CA MET A 1 -39.17 -20.25 53.53
C MET A 1 -38.54 -18.86 53.69
N ALA A 2 -37.70 -18.29 52.85
CA ALA A 2 -37.04 -18.65 51.59
C ALA A 2 -35.69 -17.88 51.59
N GLU A 3 -34.55 -18.57 51.49
CA GLU A 3 -33.67 -18.65 50.29
C GLU A 3 -33.25 -17.32 49.64
N THR A 4 -32.14 -16.75 50.11
CA THR A 4 -31.25 -15.89 49.31
C THR A 4 -30.10 -16.73 48.79
N LYS A 5 -30.14 -17.05 47.49
CA LYS A 5 -29.10 -17.81 46.79
C LYS A 5 -27.87 -16.95 46.52
N HIS A 6 -26.76 -17.42 47.07
CA HIS A 6 -25.39 -17.04 46.72
C HIS A 6 -25.05 -17.64 45.36
N ASN A 7 -24.48 -16.85 44.44
CA ASN A 7 -23.90 -17.35 43.20
C ASN A 7 -22.40 -16.96 43.17
N PRO A 8 -21.50 -17.86 42.74
CA PRO A 8 -20.06 -17.66 42.87
C PRO A 8 -19.54 -16.71 41.78
N ALA A 9 -18.48 -15.96 42.11
CA ALA A 9 -17.76 -15.14 41.16
C ALA A 9 -17.07 -16.04 40.11
N ASP A 10 -17.42 -15.82 38.84
CA ASP A 10 -16.81 -16.45 37.68
C ASP A 10 -15.47 -15.76 37.40
N ASP A 11 -14.39 -16.42 37.82
CA ASP A 11 -13.01 -15.97 37.66
C ASP A 11 -12.54 -16.23 36.22
N SER A 12 -13.04 -15.44 35.28
CA SER A 12 -12.56 -15.43 33.89
C SER A 12 -11.67 -14.21 33.67
N THR A 13 -10.36 -14.42 33.82
CA THR A 13 -9.34 -13.44 33.47
C THR A 13 -9.45 -13.11 31.97
N PRO A 14 -9.56 -11.83 31.56
CA PRO A 14 -9.64 -11.49 30.15
C PRO A 14 -8.31 -11.84 29.46
N ALA A 15 -8.35 -12.76 28.49
CA ALA A 15 -7.20 -13.10 27.66
C ALA A 15 -6.53 -11.83 27.13
N SER A 16 -5.22 -11.72 27.39
CA SER A 16 -4.42 -10.53 27.09
C SER A 16 -4.56 -10.10 25.63
N ALA A 17 -4.57 -8.79 25.41
CA ALA A 17 -4.66 -8.13 24.11
C ALA A 17 -3.43 -8.36 23.19
N ALA A 18 -2.67 -9.45 23.34
CA ALA A 18 -1.49 -9.74 22.53
C ALA A 18 -1.76 -10.71 21.36
N GLN A 19 -2.90 -11.40 21.32
CA GLN A 19 -3.16 -12.51 20.38
C GLN A 19 -3.68 -12.12 18.99
N PHE A 20 -3.90 -10.84 18.74
CA PHE A 20 -4.63 -10.41 17.56
C PHE A 20 -3.73 -9.63 16.58
N GLY A 21 -3.64 -10.08 15.33
CA GLY A 21 -2.82 -9.41 14.31
C GLY A 21 -3.29 -7.98 14.00
N LYS A 22 -2.43 -7.16 13.36
CA LYS A 22 -2.73 -5.77 12.93
C LYS A 22 -4.11 -5.63 12.22
N ASN A 23 -4.54 -6.66 11.50
CA ASN A 23 -5.86 -6.75 10.87
C ASN A 23 -7.02 -6.74 11.86
N HIS A 24 -6.92 -7.50 12.95
CA HIS A 24 -7.96 -7.55 13.96
C HIS A 24 -8.09 -6.22 14.69
N TYR A 25 -6.98 -5.53 14.98
CA TYR A 25 -7.00 -4.19 15.56
C TYR A 25 -7.58 -3.13 14.64
N GLN A 26 -7.25 -3.16 13.33
CA GLN A 26 -7.84 -2.26 12.35
C GLN A 26 -9.33 -2.53 12.12
N ASN A 27 -9.74 -3.80 12.01
CA ASN A 27 -11.14 -4.18 11.83
C ASN A 27 -11.95 -3.88 13.09
N ARG A 28 -11.38 -4.10 14.29
CA ARG A 28 -11.99 -3.71 15.58
C ARG A 28 -12.10 -2.19 15.71
N ALA A 29 -11.07 -1.43 15.36
CA ALA A 29 -11.11 0.03 15.37
C ALA A 29 -12.13 0.59 14.36
N LYS A 30 -12.28 -0.03 13.18
CA LYS A 30 -13.31 0.32 12.18
C LYS A 30 -14.72 -0.02 12.67
N LYS A 31 -14.93 -1.22 13.23
CA LYS A 31 -16.21 -1.64 13.86
C LYS A 31 -16.57 -0.71 15.02
N LEU A 32 -15.58 -0.33 15.84
CA LEU A 32 -15.74 0.67 16.91
C LEU A 32 -16.08 2.07 16.36
N LYS A 33 -15.45 2.51 15.26
CA LYS A 33 -15.77 3.79 14.59
C LYS A 33 -17.17 3.80 13.96
N LYS A 34 -17.61 2.71 13.31
CA LYS A 34 -18.95 2.57 12.72
C LYS A 34 -20.03 2.52 13.81
N ASN A 35 -19.77 1.75 14.89
CA ASN A 35 -20.64 1.73 16.06
C ASN A 35 -20.70 3.10 16.76
N LYS A 36 -19.60 3.86 16.78
CA LYS A 36 -19.59 5.25 17.27
C LYS A 36 -20.45 6.17 16.41
N PHE A 37 -20.39 6.06 15.07
CA PHE A 37 -21.22 6.85 14.17
C PHE A 37 -22.72 6.54 14.35
N LEU A 38 -23.12 5.27 14.34
CA LEU A 38 -24.50 4.86 14.58
C LEU A 38 -24.99 5.32 15.97
N ARG A 39 -24.17 5.17 17.00
CA ARG A 39 -24.50 5.65 18.36
C ARG A 39 -24.70 7.16 18.39
N ASN A 40 -23.85 7.92 17.68
CA ASN A 40 -24.01 9.37 17.57
C ASN A 40 -25.30 9.72 16.81
N ALA A 41 -25.60 9.07 15.69
CA ALA A 41 -26.83 9.28 14.92
C ALA A 41 -28.09 9.01 15.77
N LYS A 42 -28.10 7.92 16.56
CA LYS A 42 -29.16 7.63 17.54
C LYS A 42 -29.27 8.70 18.63
N SER A 43 -28.14 9.21 19.12
CA SER A 43 -28.13 10.28 20.14
C SER A 43 -28.66 11.61 19.61
N PHE A 44 -28.42 11.92 18.33
CA PHE A 44 -28.91 13.12 17.67
C PHE A 44 -30.44 13.10 17.54
N GLY A 45 -31.03 11.97 17.12
CA GLY A 45 -32.48 11.81 17.05
C GLY A 45 -33.18 11.97 18.40
N LYS A 46 -32.55 11.54 19.50
CA LYS A 46 -33.07 11.74 20.88
C LYS A 46 -33.06 13.19 21.36
N ARG A 47 -32.28 14.07 20.70
CA ARG A 47 -32.15 15.49 21.04
C ARG A 47 -32.88 16.39 20.04
N GLU A 48 -33.78 15.82 19.22
CA GLU A 48 -34.49 16.53 18.15
C GLU A 48 -33.56 17.27 17.18
N CYS A 49 -32.33 16.76 17.03
CA CYS A 49 -31.34 17.27 16.10
C CYS A 49 -31.14 16.21 15.02
N PHE A 50 -31.64 16.43 13.80
CA PHE A 50 -31.69 15.42 12.74
C PHE A 50 -30.42 15.37 11.86
N GLY A 51 -29.27 15.37 12.54
CA GLY A 51 -27.94 15.41 11.91
C GLY A 51 -27.53 16.82 11.49
N ARG A 52 -26.40 16.92 10.78
CA ARG A 52 -25.89 18.18 10.21
C ARG A 52 -26.24 18.25 8.72
N GLY A 53 -26.30 19.47 8.17
CA GLY A 53 -26.55 19.71 6.75
C GLY A 53 -28.02 20.03 6.50
N ALA A 54 -28.56 19.57 5.39
CA ALA A 54 -29.97 19.74 5.09
C ALA A 54 -30.86 19.10 6.18
N GLU A 55 -31.91 19.83 6.55
CA GLU A 55 -32.87 19.38 7.56
C GLU A 55 -33.73 18.23 7.02
N LEU A 56 -33.93 17.23 7.86
CA LEU A 56 -34.79 16.08 7.59
C LEU A 56 -35.93 16.08 8.59
N GLU A 57 -37.10 15.60 8.16
CA GLU A 57 -38.21 15.37 9.08
C GLU A 57 -37.86 14.25 10.06
N GLN A 58 -38.44 14.30 11.26
CA GLN A 58 -38.16 13.32 12.32
C GLN A 58 -38.42 11.87 11.88
N THR A 59 -39.52 11.66 11.15
CA THR A 59 -39.91 10.36 10.59
C THR A 59 -38.88 9.84 9.59
N GLU A 60 -38.42 10.70 8.68
CA GLU A 60 -37.39 10.39 7.68
C GLU A 60 -36.04 10.09 8.33
N TYR A 61 -35.63 10.91 9.30
CA TYR A 61 -34.39 10.70 10.03
C TYR A 61 -34.41 9.37 10.80
N ASN A 62 -35.49 9.08 11.50
CA ASN A 62 -35.65 7.82 12.24
C ASN A 62 -35.62 6.60 11.31
N TYR A 63 -36.25 6.70 10.14
CA TYR A 63 -36.18 5.68 9.10
C TYR A 63 -34.72 5.45 8.65
N LEU A 64 -33.99 6.51 8.30
CA LEU A 64 -32.59 6.43 7.89
C LEU A 64 -31.69 5.83 8.98
N VAL A 65 -31.90 6.17 10.25
CA VAL A 65 -31.16 5.58 11.37
C VAL A 65 -31.43 4.07 11.50
N ALA A 66 -32.66 3.62 11.27
CA ALA A 66 -33.01 2.19 11.27
C ALA A 66 -32.34 1.45 10.10
N ILE A 67 -32.27 2.07 8.92
CA ILE A 67 -31.51 1.54 7.77
C ILE A 67 -30.02 1.45 8.12
N LEU A 68 -29.43 2.49 8.68
CA LEU A 68 -28.01 2.50 9.07
C LEU A 68 -27.67 1.37 10.05
N GLU A 69 -28.56 1.10 11.02
CA GLU A 69 -28.42 -0.05 11.93
C GLU A 69 -28.48 -1.37 11.18
N THR A 70 -29.42 -1.52 10.27
CA THR A 70 -29.55 -2.71 9.42
C THR A 70 -28.30 -2.96 8.57
N MET A 71 -27.67 -1.90 8.06
CA MET A 71 -26.43 -1.94 7.27
C MET A 71 -25.17 -2.22 8.10
N THR A 72 -25.25 -2.27 9.44
CA THR A 72 -24.11 -2.71 10.27
C THR A 72 -23.92 -4.22 10.28
N LYS A 73 -24.95 -4.98 9.88
CA LYS A 73 -24.94 -6.44 9.85
C LYS A 73 -24.27 -6.94 8.56
N GLU A 74 -23.59 -8.08 8.65
CA GLU A 74 -23.11 -8.80 7.46
C GLU A 74 -24.31 -9.41 6.74
N LYS A 75 -24.37 -9.20 5.43
CA LYS A 75 -25.48 -9.58 4.56
C LYS A 75 -24.95 -10.05 3.22
N GLU A 76 -25.69 -10.91 2.53
CA GLU A 76 -25.40 -11.34 1.16
C GLU A 76 -25.75 -10.24 0.15
N ASP A 77 -25.22 -10.33 -1.08
CA ASP A 77 -25.38 -9.28 -2.08
C ASP A 77 -26.83 -9.08 -2.55
N GLU A 78 -27.63 -10.15 -2.63
CA GLU A 78 -29.06 -10.09 -2.97
C GLU A 78 -29.85 -9.29 -1.92
N GLU A 79 -29.58 -9.50 -0.63
CA GLU A 79 -30.22 -8.75 0.44
C GLU A 79 -29.82 -7.26 0.39
N ARG A 80 -28.56 -6.97 0.00
CA ARG A 80 -28.08 -5.59 -0.17
C ARG A 80 -28.77 -4.89 -1.34
N GLN A 81 -28.99 -5.58 -2.46
CA GLN A 81 -29.76 -5.07 -3.59
C GLN A 81 -31.19 -4.73 -3.15
N LEU A 82 -31.88 -5.64 -2.45
CA LEU A 82 -33.24 -5.41 -1.99
C LEU A 82 -33.34 -4.18 -1.08
N ILE A 83 -32.38 -4.00 -0.16
CA ILE A 83 -32.30 -2.81 0.69
C ILE A 83 -32.07 -1.57 -0.15
N ALA A 84 -31.14 -1.60 -1.11
CA ALA A 84 -30.85 -0.47 -1.99
C ALA A 84 -32.06 -0.05 -2.81
N THR A 85 -32.74 -0.99 -3.47
CA THR A 85 -33.95 -0.72 -4.26
C THR A 85 -35.05 -0.10 -3.39
N ASN A 86 -35.33 -0.68 -2.21
CA ASN A 86 -36.37 -0.17 -1.31
C ASN A 86 -36.03 1.22 -0.77
N VAL A 87 -34.82 1.41 -0.26
CA VAL A 87 -34.40 2.67 0.37
C VAL A 87 -34.28 3.78 -0.68
N LEU A 88 -33.55 3.55 -1.78
CA LEU A 88 -33.38 4.57 -2.82
C LEU A 88 -34.70 4.85 -3.56
N GLY A 89 -35.61 3.89 -3.62
CA GLY A 89 -36.98 4.12 -4.09
C GLY A 89 -37.78 5.07 -3.21
N GLN A 90 -37.66 4.96 -1.89
CA GLN A 90 -38.32 5.88 -0.94
C GLN A 90 -37.70 7.28 -0.94
N LEU A 91 -36.46 7.42 -1.40
CA LEU A 91 -35.76 8.71 -1.50
C LEU A 91 -36.08 9.47 -2.79
N LYS A 92 -36.95 8.93 -3.66
CA LYS A 92 -37.37 9.62 -4.89
C LYS A 92 -37.90 11.02 -4.56
N ASP A 93 -37.47 12.01 -5.33
CA ASP A 93 -37.74 13.45 -5.17
C ASP A 93 -37.16 14.10 -3.89
N LYS A 94 -36.39 13.34 -3.10
CA LYS A 94 -35.75 13.77 -1.85
C LYS A 94 -34.23 13.54 -1.86
N GLU A 95 -33.67 13.23 -3.02
CA GLU A 95 -32.30 12.75 -3.18
C GLU A 95 -31.29 13.84 -2.81
N ILE A 96 -31.51 15.07 -3.26
CA ILE A 96 -30.62 16.21 -2.99
C ILE A 96 -30.58 16.50 -1.48
N ARG A 97 -31.76 16.59 -0.86
CA ARG A 97 -31.91 16.84 0.58
C ARG A 97 -31.24 15.73 1.39
N THR A 98 -31.46 14.48 0.99
CA THR A 98 -30.88 13.33 1.68
C THR A 98 -29.36 13.24 1.50
N ALA A 99 -28.85 13.51 0.29
CA ALA A 99 -27.42 13.56 0.00
C ALA A 99 -26.70 14.67 0.76
N SER A 100 -27.40 15.78 1.03
CA SER A 100 -26.88 16.94 1.78
C SER A 100 -27.04 16.82 3.29
N ASN A 101 -27.48 15.67 3.81
CA ASN A 101 -27.60 15.39 5.23
C ASN A 101 -26.52 14.38 5.70
N GLN A 102 -25.95 14.59 6.88
CA GLN A 102 -24.87 13.76 7.43
C GLN A 102 -25.17 12.25 7.48
N VAL A 103 -26.40 11.86 7.81
CA VAL A 103 -26.81 10.45 7.90
C VAL A 103 -27.23 9.94 6.53
N GLY A 104 -28.02 10.74 5.81
CA GLY A 104 -28.50 10.41 4.47
C GLY A 104 -27.37 10.18 3.47
N SER A 105 -26.36 11.06 3.44
CA SER A 105 -25.20 10.94 2.55
C SER A 105 -24.47 9.61 2.73
N ARG A 106 -24.25 9.22 3.99
CA ARG A 106 -23.55 7.98 4.34
C ARG A 106 -24.31 6.74 3.86
N ILE A 107 -25.63 6.76 3.96
CA ILE A 107 -26.50 5.67 3.52
C ILE A 107 -26.48 5.58 2.00
N MET A 108 -26.62 6.72 1.32
CA MET A 108 -26.53 6.78 -0.16
C MET A 108 -25.17 6.26 -0.65
N GLU A 109 -24.05 6.73 -0.08
CA GLU A 109 -22.70 6.27 -0.46
C GLU A 109 -22.52 4.74 -0.39
N GLU A 110 -23.17 4.08 0.56
CA GLU A 110 -23.05 2.62 0.73
C GLU A 110 -24.03 1.86 -0.17
N LEU A 111 -25.21 2.42 -0.47
CA LEU A 111 -26.25 1.78 -1.28
C LEU A 111 -26.06 1.96 -2.80
N LEU A 112 -25.43 3.04 -3.26
CA LEU A 112 -25.30 3.37 -4.70
C LEU A 112 -24.69 2.22 -5.53
N ALA A 113 -23.79 1.42 -4.95
CA ALA A 113 -23.19 0.30 -5.68
C ALA A 113 -24.24 -0.78 -6.03
N TYR A 114 -25.26 -0.95 -5.19
CA TYR A 114 -26.24 -2.04 -5.22
C TYR A 114 -27.58 -1.64 -5.87
N SER A 115 -27.73 -0.41 -6.35
CA SER A 115 -28.93 0.01 -7.07
C SER A 115 -29.03 -0.68 -8.43
N ASP A 116 -30.24 -0.94 -8.87
CA ASP A 116 -30.53 -1.38 -10.24
C ASP A 116 -30.20 -0.30 -11.29
N GLU A 117 -30.32 -0.68 -12.58
CA GLU A 117 -29.94 0.17 -13.71
C GLU A 117 -30.81 1.42 -13.85
N GLU A 118 -32.12 1.26 -13.68
CA GLU A 118 -33.12 2.32 -13.83
C GLU A 118 -32.95 3.35 -12.71
N ARG A 119 -32.93 2.88 -11.45
CA ARG A 119 -32.76 3.76 -10.28
C ARG A 119 -31.44 4.50 -10.32
N PHE A 120 -30.34 3.84 -10.67
CA PHE A 120 -29.05 4.52 -10.77
C PHE A 120 -29.03 5.54 -11.92
N GLY A 121 -29.70 5.22 -13.04
CA GLY A 121 -29.92 6.15 -14.14
C GLY A 121 -30.65 7.42 -13.72
N GLU A 122 -31.78 7.28 -13.02
CA GLU A 122 -32.55 8.40 -12.45
C GLU A 122 -31.67 9.26 -11.52
N LEU A 123 -30.94 8.62 -10.60
CA LEU A 123 -30.05 9.32 -9.66
C LEU A 123 -28.94 10.10 -10.37
N MET A 124 -28.29 9.50 -11.37
CA MET A 124 -27.27 10.17 -12.16
C MET A 124 -27.82 11.41 -12.87
N GLU A 125 -29.04 11.35 -13.40
CA GLU A 125 -29.65 12.50 -14.04
C GLU A 125 -29.99 13.61 -13.03
N THR A 126 -30.59 13.27 -11.88
CA THR A 126 -30.85 14.22 -10.79
C THR A 126 -29.57 14.90 -10.32
N PHE A 127 -28.47 14.15 -10.18
CA PHE A 127 -27.18 14.71 -9.79
C PHE A 127 -26.60 15.61 -10.89
N ALA A 128 -26.72 15.20 -12.15
CA ALA A 128 -26.21 15.96 -13.29
C ALA A 128 -26.91 17.29 -13.51
N GLN A 129 -28.19 17.38 -13.19
CA GLN A 129 -28.94 18.65 -13.22
C GLN A 129 -28.53 19.59 -12.08
N ASN A 130 -27.93 19.07 -11.02
CA ASN A 130 -27.64 19.78 -9.78
C ASN A 130 -26.16 19.77 -9.38
N PHE A 131 -25.24 19.58 -10.34
CA PHE A 131 -23.81 19.41 -10.03
C PHE A 131 -23.23 20.49 -9.13
N ARG A 132 -23.63 21.75 -9.29
CA ARG A 132 -23.16 22.86 -8.43
C ARG A 132 -23.45 22.61 -6.95
N VAL A 133 -24.66 22.16 -6.63
CA VAL A 133 -25.10 21.87 -5.26
C VAL A 133 -24.28 20.72 -4.69
N PHE A 134 -24.12 19.64 -5.46
CA PHE A 134 -23.35 18.48 -5.02
C PHE A 134 -21.86 18.79 -4.85
N CYS A 135 -21.27 19.59 -5.73
CA CYS A 135 -19.85 19.96 -5.64
C CYS A 135 -19.58 20.83 -4.41
N SER A 136 -20.53 21.67 -4.00
CA SER A 136 -20.34 22.69 -2.96
C SER A 136 -20.88 22.31 -1.58
N ASP A 137 -21.46 21.10 -1.44
CA ASP A 137 -21.96 20.61 -0.15
C ASP A 137 -21.02 19.57 0.47
N LYS A 138 -20.78 19.73 1.78
CA LYS A 138 -19.85 18.90 2.57
C LYS A 138 -20.26 17.45 2.74
N PHE A 139 -21.50 17.10 2.43
CA PHE A 139 -22.02 15.73 2.47
C PHE A 139 -22.32 15.22 1.06
N ALA A 140 -23.01 16.01 0.25
CA ALA A 140 -23.42 15.62 -1.08
C ALA A 140 -22.22 15.41 -2.02
N SER A 141 -21.11 16.14 -1.82
CA SER A 141 -19.85 15.91 -2.56
C SER A 141 -19.28 14.50 -2.38
N HIS A 142 -19.51 13.86 -1.23
CA HIS A 142 -19.11 12.47 -1.00
C HIS A 142 -20.04 11.48 -1.72
N VAL A 143 -21.34 11.76 -1.75
CA VAL A 143 -22.31 10.99 -2.54
C VAL A 143 -21.98 11.06 -4.03
N LEU A 144 -21.66 12.25 -4.54
CA LEU A 144 -21.27 12.45 -5.93
C LEU A 144 -19.94 11.75 -6.26
N GLN A 145 -18.93 11.83 -5.40
CA GLN A 145 -17.69 11.05 -5.56
C GLN A 145 -17.98 9.55 -5.67
N ARG A 146 -18.87 9.03 -4.82
CA ARG A 146 -19.26 7.62 -4.88
C ARG A 146 -20.02 7.28 -6.16
N ALA A 147 -20.96 8.12 -6.56
CA ALA A 147 -21.72 7.91 -7.80
C ALA A 147 -20.79 7.88 -9.01
N LEU A 148 -19.81 8.80 -9.08
CA LEU A 148 -18.77 8.80 -10.10
C LEU A 148 -17.96 7.51 -10.08
N TYR A 149 -17.54 7.03 -8.91
CA TYR A 149 -16.79 5.79 -8.78
C TYR A 149 -17.60 4.56 -9.22
N VAL A 150 -18.87 4.46 -8.82
CA VAL A 150 -19.77 3.38 -9.28
C VAL A 150 -19.97 3.46 -10.80
N ALA A 151 -20.21 4.65 -11.33
CA ALA A 151 -20.38 4.86 -12.78
C ALA A 151 -19.13 4.44 -13.57
N LEU A 152 -17.92 4.75 -13.07
CA LEU A 152 -16.66 4.25 -13.63
C LEU A 152 -16.69 2.71 -13.71
N LEU A 153 -16.89 2.04 -12.57
CA LEU A 153 -16.82 0.57 -12.50
C LEU A 153 -17.82 -0.10 -13.44
N ARG A 154 -19.07 0.36 -13.44
CA ARG A 154 -20.12 -0.18 -14.31
C ARG A 154 -19.82 0.07 -15.79
N ALA A 155 -19.29 1.24 -16.14
CA ALA A 155 -18.97 1.59 -17.52
C ALA A 155 -17.81 0.77 -18.09
N VAL A 156 -16.76 0.52 -17.30
CA VAL A 156 -15.52 -0.09 -17.80
C VAL A 156 -15.38 -1.58 -17.54
N ALA A 157 -16.31 -2.18 -16.79
CA ALA A 157 -16.29 -3.62 -16.51
C ALA A 157 -16.08 -4.53 -17.74
N PRO A 158 -16.73 -4.30 -18.91
CA PRO A 158 -16.49 -5.14 -20.09
C PRO A 158 -15.05 -5.06 -20.61
N LEU A 159 -14.44 -3.86 -20.53
CA LEU A 159 -13.07 -3.62 -21.01
C LEU A 159 -12.03 -4.40 -20.20
N GLN A 160 -12.33 -4.72 -18.94
CA GLN A 160 -11.41 -5.48 -18.10
C GLN A 160 -11.42 -6.97 -18.46
N VAL A 161 -12.59 -7.51 -18.79
CA VAL A 161 -12.73 -8.92 -19.18
C VAL A 161 -12.10 -9.19 -20.56
N GLU A 162 -12.27 -8.27 -21.51
CA GLU A 162 -11.60 -8.34 -22.81
C GLU A 162 -10.08 -8.39 -22.68
N GLN A 163 -9.52 -7.62 -21.74
CA GLN A 163 -8.10 -7.64 -21.44
C GLN A 163 -7.68 -8.94 -20.74
N GLU A 164 -8.40 -9.44 -19.74
CA GLU A 164 -8.06 -10.73 -19.10
C GLU A 164 -8.07 -11.90 -20.10
N LEU A 165 -8.93 -11.84 -21.13
CA LEU A 165 -8.96 -12.82 -22.22
C LEU A 165 -7.79 -12.64 -23.19
N GLN A 166 -7.40 -11.41 -23.51
CA GLN A 166 -6.25 -11.08 -24.36
C GLN A 166 -4.93 -11.38 -23.65
N ASP A 167 -4.74 -10.91 -22.42
CA ASP A 167 -3.62 -11.21 -21.54
C ASP A 167 -3.57 -12.71 -21.23
N GLY A 168 -4.70 -13.40 -21.07
CA GLY A 168 -4.73 -14.86 -20.92
C GLY A 168 -4.27 -15.62 -22.16
N ALA A 169 -4.54 -15.09 -23.37
CA ALA A 169 -4.08 -15.63 -24.63
C ALA A 169 -2.61 -15.28 -24.93
N GLU A 170 -2.16 -14.08 -24.54
CA GLU A 170 -0.76 -13.64 -24.64
C GLU A 170 0.13 -14.23 -23.56
N GLU A 171 -0.35 -14.43 -22.32
CA GLU A 171 0.32 -15.20 -21.28
C GLU A 171 0.43 -16.67 -21.70
N ALA A 172 -0.58 -17.25 -22.36
CA ALA A 172 -0.44 -18.58 -22.96
C ALA A 172 0.61 -18.64 -24.09
N ALA A 173 0.90 -17.52 -24.75
CA ALA A 173 1.94 -17.40 -25.77
C ALA A 173 3.33 -16.99 -25.23
N GLN A 174 3.40 -16.27 -24.10
CA GLN A 174 4.62 -15.76 -23.46
C GLN A 174 5.06 -16.58 -22.23
N GLU A 175 4.25 -17.49 -21.70
CA GLU A 175 4.65 -18.50 -20.70
C GLU A 175 5.62 -19.58 -21.26
N GLN A 176 6.14 -19.40 -22.49
CA GLN A 176 7.38 -20.06 -22.96
C GLN A 176 8.67 -19.28 -22.63
N SER A 177 8.59 -18.11 -22.00
CA SER A 177 9.75 -17.46 -21.39
C SER A 177 9.31 -16.66 -20.17
N THR A 178 9.64 -17.19 -18.99
CA THR A 178 9.50 -16.59 -17.64
C THR A 178 8.08 -16.45 -17.08
N LYS A 179 7.71 -17.32 -16.12
CA LYS A 179 6.91 -16.96 -14.92
C LYS A 179 6.87 -18.12 -13.91
N LYS A 180 7.13 -17.80 -12.64
CA LYS A 180 6.21 -18.12 -11.52
C LYS A 180 6.65 -17.42 -10.22
N GLN A 181 6.20 -16.18 -10.06
CA GLN A 181 5.84 -15.63 -8.75
C GLN A 181 4.43 -15.07 -8.87
N LYS A 182 3.42 -15.89 -8.53
CA LYS A 182 2.06 -15.40 -8.26
C LYS A 182 1.98 -15.12 -6.77
N LYS A 183 2.11 -13.84 -6.41
CA LYS A 183 1.94 -13.33 -5.04
C LYS A 183 0.44 -13.30 -4.72
N GLY A 184 0.08 -13.85 -3.57
CA GLY A 184 -1.22 -13.61 -2.95
C GLY A 184 -1.31 -12.13 -2.55
N ALA A 185 -2.15 -11.38 -3.25
CA ALA A 185 -2.43 -10.00 -2.90
C ALA A 185 -3.49 -10.00 -1.80
N ALA A 186 -3.07 -9.75 -0.56
CA ALA A 186 -3.96 -9.49 0.53
C ALA A 186 -4.64 -8.12 0.30
N GLU A 187 -5.91 -8.15 -0.10
CA GLU A 187 -6.79 -6.99 -0.20
C GLU A 187 -6.75 -6.13 1.08
N ARG A 188 -6.15 -4.94 0.98
CA ARG A 188 -6.19 -3.92 2.05
C ARG A 188 -6.37 -2.51 1.50
N GLY A 189 -7.38 -2.33 0.65
CA GLY A 189 -8.10 -1.06 0.53
C GLY A 189 -9.13 -0.95 1.66
N ASN A 190 -9.71 0.22 1.89
CA ASN A 190 -10.68 0.48 2.95
C ASN A 190 -11.97 -0.35 2.74
N LYS A 191 -11.98 -1.64 3.13
CA LYS A 191 -13.15 -2.52 2.99
C LYS A 191 -14.35 -1.90 3.69
N SER A 192 -15.24 -1.30 2.90
CA SER A 192 -16.65 -1.19 3.26
C SER A 192 -17.11 -2.59 3.64
N VAL A 193 -18.09 -2.69 4.55
CA VAL A 193 -18.78 -3.96 4.82
C VAL A 193 -19.36 -4.53 3.51
N TRP A 194 -19.58 -3.65 2.53
CA TRP A 194 -20.17 -3.91 1.23
C TRP A 194 -19.16 -3.54 0.12
N PRO A 195 -18.38 -4.51 -0.40
CA PRO A 195 -17.31 -4.23 -1.37
C PRO A 195 -17.88 -3.82 -2.74
N CYS A 196 -18.00 -2.50 -2.94
CA CYS A 196 -18.46 -1.90 -4.20
C CYS A 196 -17.62 -2.30 -5.43
N TYR A 197 -16.29 -2.40 -5.29
CA TYR A 197 -15.39 -2.69 -6.41
C TYR A 197 -15.69 -4.04 -7.08
N GLU A 198 -15.60 -5.13 -6.32
CA GLU A 198 -15.82 -6.48 -6.85
C GLU A 198 -17.25 -6.68 -7.32
N TYR A 199 -18.22 -6.17 -6.55
CA TYR A 199 -19.63 -6.30 -6.90
C TYR A 199 -19.92 -5.63 -8.26
N CYS A 200 -19.56 -4.36 -8.45
CA CYS A 200 -19.87 -3.64 -9.69
C CYS A 200 -19.13 -4.21 -10.91
N LEU A 201 -17.96 -4.80 -10.76
CA LEU A 201 -17.24 -5.43 -11.88
C LEU A 201 -17.82 -6.80 -12.25
N LYS A 202 -18.31 -7.58 -11.27
CA LYS A 202 -18.88 -8.92 -11.50
C LYS A 202 -20.32 -8.90 -12.00
N GLN A 203 -21.08 -7.85 -11.67
CA GLN A 203 -22.48 -7.74 -12.07
C GLN A 203 -22.65 -7.50 -13.58
N THR A 204 -23.69 -8.13 -14.13
CA THR A 204 -24.11 -7.95 -15.52
C THR A 204 -25.00 -6.73 -15.63
N TYR A 205 -24.54 -5.71 -16.35
CA TYR A 205 -25.34 -4.54 -16.73
C TYR A 205 -25.55 -4.46 -18.23
N GLY A 206 -26.69 -3.95 -18.67
CA GLY A 206 -27.02 -3.70 -20.07
C GLY A 206 -26.15 -2.61 -20.71
N ASP A 207 -25.91 -2.71 -22.01
CA ASP A 207 -25.00 -1.79 -22.73
C ASP A 207 -25.45 -0.32 -22.67
N GLU A 208 -26.76 -0.07 -22.72
CA GLU A 208 -27.30 1.29 -22.58
C GLU A 208 -27.00 1.88 -21.20
N HIS A 209 -27.13 1.10 -20.13
CA HIS A 209 -26.77 1.54 -18.79
C HIS A 209 -25.27 1.86 -18.67
N ARG A 210 -24.40 1.04 -19.26
CA ARG A 210 -22.95 1.27 -19.27
C ARG A 210 -22.59 2.55 -20.03
N LYS A 211 -23.24 2.79 -21.17
CA LYS A 211 -23.12 4.05 -21.93
C LYS A 211 -23.56 5.25 -21.09
N LEU A 212 -24.69 5.17 -20.40
CA LEU A 212 -25.18 6.22 -19.50
C LEU A 212 -24.17 6.52 -18.38
N CYS A 213 -23.63 5.49 -17.73
CA CYS A 213 -22.58 5.64 -16.71
C CYS A 213 -21.35 6.36 -17.28
N GLY A 214 -20.87 5.95 -18.46
CA GLY A 214 -19.74 6.60 -19.11
C GLY A 214 -20.04 8.04 -19.55
N GLN A 215 -21.28 8.35 -19.92
CA GLN A 215 -21.72 9.71 -20.22
C GLN A 215 -21.80 10.59 -18.97
N PHE A 216 -22.23 10.05 -17.83
CA PHE A 216 -22.26 10.76 -16.55
C PHE A 216 -20.87 11.22 -16.14
N VAL A 217 -19.85 10.33 -16.21
CA VAL A 217 -18.45 10.69 -15.96
C VAL A 217 -17.97 11.80 -16.90
N LYS A 218 -18.29 11.71 -18.21
CA LYS A 218 -17.95 12.75 -19.20
C LYS A 218 -18.64 14.09 -18.91
N ARG A 219 -19.92 14.08 -18.54
CA ARG A 219 -20.70 15.29 -18.20
C ARG A 219 -20.07 15.98 -16.99
N MET A 220 -19.72 15.23 -15.94
CA MET A 220 -19.05 15.77 -14.77
C MET A 220 -17.69 16.39 -15.14
N ALA A 221 -16.86 15.69 -15.91
CA ALA A 221 -15.56 16.19 -16.32
C ALA A 221 -15.67 17.53 -17.07
N LYS A 222 -16.55 17.60 -18.08
CA LYS A 222 -16.81 18.84 -18.83
C LYS A 222 -17.34 19.96 -17.94
N TYR A 223 -18.26 19.63 -17.03
CA TYR A 223 -18.82 20.60 -16.09
C TYR A 223 -17.73 21.19 -15.19
N LEU A 224 -16.86 20.37 -14.61
CA LEU A 224 -15.74 20.83 -13.79
C LEU A 224 -14.77 21.68 -14.60
N ILE A 225 -14.34 21.21 -15.77
CA ILE A 225 -13.42 21.93 -16.67
C ILE A 225 -13.93 23.36 -16.96
N ASN A 226 -15.22 23.49 -17.27
CA ASN A 226 -15.84 24.78 -17.58
C ASN A 226 -16.00 25.71 -16.38
N ASN A 227 -15.94 25.18 -15.15
CA ASN A 227 -16.16 25.93 -13.91
C ASN A 227 -14.95 25.80 -12.95
N LEU A 228 -13.76 25.51 -13.48
CA LEU A 228 -12.56 25.29 -12.66
C LEU A 228 -12.21 26.51 -11.80
N GLU A 229 -12.40 27.73 -12.33
CA GLU A 229 -12.18 29.00 -11.62
C GLU A 229 -12.99 29.11 -10.33
N GLU A 230 -14.22 28.58 -10.33
CA GLU A 230 -15.07 28.54 -9.13
C GLU A 230 -14.63 27.41 -8.18
N PHE A 231 -14.36 26.22 -8.72
CA PHE A 231 -14.27 25.00 -7.90
C PHE A 231 -12.88 24.62 -7.41
N VAL A 232 -11.80 25.10 -8.05
CA VAL A 232 -10.45 24.64 -7.70
C VAL A 232 -10.07 25.01 -6.26
N TRP A 233 -10.61 26.12 -5.75
CA TRP A 233 -10.36 26.63 -4.41
C TRP A 233 -11.34 26.11 -3.35
N ASP A 234 -12.41 25.42 -3.78
CA ASP A 234 -13.43 24.94 -2.86
C ASP A 234 -13.06 23.58 -2.24
N ALA A 235 -13.13 23.53 -0.90
CA ALA A 235 -12.83 22.35 -0.08
C ALA A 235 -13.58 21.08 -0.49
N THR A 236 -14.83 21.24 -0.90
CA THR A 236 -15.73 20.14 -1.21
C THR A 236 -15.62 19.73 -2.68
N ALA A 237 -15.59 20.71 -3.59
CA ALA A 237 -15.48 20.48 -5.02
C ALA A 237 -14.12 19.90 -5.40
N GLY A 238 -13.04 20.29 -4.70
CA GLY A 238 -11.74 19.69 -4.92
C GLY A 238 -11.71 18.18 -4.69
N TYR A 239 -12.53 17.61 -3.78
CA TYR A 239 -12.66 16.16 -3.68
C TYR A 239 -13.32 15.53 -4.91
N VAL A 240 -14.28 16.22 -5.51
CA VAL A 240 -14.96 15.78 -6.75
C VAL A 240 -14.02 15.89 -7.94
N ILE A 241 -13.25 16.98 -8.07
CA ILE A 241 -12.21 17.15 -9.11
C ILE A 241 -11.22 15.98 -9.05
N ARG A 242 -10.69 15.71 -7.87
CA ARG A 242 -9.76 14.59 -7.67
C ARG A 242 -10.37 13.26 -8.09
N GLN A 243 -11.59 12.95 -7.64
CA GLN A 243 -12.26 11.71 -8.05
C GLN A 243 -12.51 11.65 -9.55
N CYS A 244 -12.83 12.77 -10.19
CA CYS A 244 -13.01 12.84 -11.63
C CYS A 244 -11.70 12.56 -12.38
N LEU A 245 -10.58 13.16 -11.97
CA LEU A 245 -9.24 12.88 -12.53
C LEU A 245 -8.89 11.39 -12.42
N LEU A 246 -9.05 10.80 -11.22
CA LEU A 246 -8.79 9.39 -10.99
C LEU A 246 -9.68 8.49 -11.87
N ASN A 247 -10.96 8.84 -12.05
CA ASN A 247 -11.85 8.10 -12.93
C ASN A 247 -11.43 8.17 -14.40
N LEU A 248 -11.06 9.37 -14.88
CA LEU A 248 -10.62 9.56 -16.27
C LEU A 248 -9.35 8.77 -16.59
N SER A 249 -8.54 8.47 -15.58
CA SER A 249 -7.34 7.67 -15.68
C SER A 249 -7.48 6.29 -15.04
N GLY A 250 -8.69 5.78 -14.78
CA GLY A 250 -8.94 4.42 -14.27
C GLY A 250 -8.30 4.07 -12.92
N ILE A 251 -7.88 5.04 -12.11
CA ILE A 251 -7.26 4.79 -10.81
C ILE A 251 -8.35 4.57 -9.77
N THR A 252 -8.30 3.45 -9.06
CA THR A 252 -9.36 3.07 -8.11
C THR A 252 -9.00 3.27 -6.63
N GLU A 253 -7.71 3.39 -6.30
CA GLU A 253 -7.25 3.62 -4.94
C GLU A 253 -6.64 5.01 -4.73
N LYS A 254 -7.06 5.70 -3.67
CA LYS A 254 -6.48 6.99 -3.25
C LYS A 254 -5.07 6.84 -2.65
N LYS A 255 -4.68 5.64 -2.18
CA LYS A 255 -3.38 5.40 -1.54
C LYS A 255 -2.48 4.58 -2.46
N ALA A 256 -1.42 5.22 -2.97
CA ALA A 256 -0.22 4.49 -3.32
C ALA A 256 0.33 3.91 -2.01
N VAL A 257 0.10 2.63 -1.73
CA VAL A 257 0.98 1.92 -0.81
C VAL A 257 2.23 1.59 -1.63
N GLU A 258 3.38 2.04 -1.14
CA GLU A 258 4.69 1.74 -1.74
C GLU A 258 4.79 0.25 -2.07
N GLY A 259 4.95 -0.06 -3.36
CA GLY A 259 5.17 -1.43 -3.85
C GLY A 259 3.92 -2.30 -4.04
N SER A 260 2.69 -1.77 -3.94
CA SER A 260 1.51 -2.42 -4.53
C SER A 260 1.24 -1.82 -5.90
N ASP A 261 1.24 -2.66 -6.95
CA ASP A 261 0.69 -2.28 -8.25
C ASP A 261 -0.73 -1.76 -8.01
N SER A 262 -0.96 -0.46 -8.17
CA SER A 262 -2.29 0.11 -8.02
C SER A 262 -3.16 -0.52 -9.10
N ASN A 263 -4.23 -1.20 -8.72
CA ASN A 263 -5.22 -1.73 -9.66
C ASN A 263 -5.76 -0.57 -10.49
N HIS A 264 -5.23 -0.44 -11.70
CA HIS A 264 -5.62 0.53 -12.70
C HIS A 264 -6.53 -0.16 -13.71
N LEU A 265 -7.71 0.40 -13.90
CA LEU A 265 -8.69 -0.09 -14.85
C LEU A 265 -8.42 0.49 -16.24
N ILE A 266 -8.56 -0.33 -17.28
CA ILE A 266 -8.65 0.22 -18.64
C ILE A 266 -9.86 1.13 -18.71
N VAL A 267 -9.65 2.31 -19.28
CA VAL A 267 -10.70 3.31 -19.50
C VAL A 267 -10.85 3.63 -20.99
N PRO A 268 -12.02 4.10 -21.45
CA PRO A 268 -12.21 4.48 -22.84
C PRO A 268 -11.19 5.55 -23.29
N GLU A 269 -10.51 5.32 -24.41
CA GLU A 269 -9.50 6.25 -24.96
C GLU A 269 -9.99 7.69 -25.07
N LYS A 270 -11.28 7.89 -25.38
CA LYS A 270 -11.89 9.23 -25.49
C LYS A 270 -11.81 10.04 -24.18
N TRP A 271 -11.59 9.41 -23.04
CA TRP A 271 -11.42 10.10 -21.74
C TRP A 271 -10.06 10.78 -21.59
N SER A 272 -9.03 10.34 -22.33
CA SER A 272 -7.71 10.99 -22.32
C SER A 272 -7.79 12.44 -22.76
N LYS A 273 -8.67 12.76 -23.72
CA LYS A 273 -8.91 14.14 -24.18
C LYS A 273 -9.44 15.06 -23.08
N LEU A 274 -10.26 14.53 -22.16
CA LEU A 274 -10.77 15.30 -21.03
C LEU A 274 -9.68 15.51 -19.98
N LEU A 275 -8.85 14.49 -19.73
CA LEU A 275 -7.68 14.61 -18.86
C LEU A 275 -6.68 15.64 -19.42
N HIS A 276 -6.48 15.65 -20.74
CA HIS A 276 -5.68 16.64 -21.44
C HIS A 276 -6.19 18.06 -21.23
N GLU A 277 -7.50 18.25 -21.37
CA GLU A 277 -8.12 19.55 -21.20
C GLU A 277 -8.01 20.06 -19.74
N PHE A 278 -8.17 19.20 -18.74
CA PHE A 278 -7.88 19.53 -17.35
C PHE A 278 -6.44 20.03 -17.17
N ASN A 279 -5.46 19.31 -17.73
CA ASN A 279 -4.06 19.68 -17.62
C ASN A 279 -3.77 21.04 -18.27
N ILE A 280 -4.24 21.26 -19.51
CA ILE A 280 -4.07 22.54 -20.20
C ILE A 280 -4.66 23.69 -19.38
N ARG A 281 -5.90 23.55 -18.89
CA ARG A 281 -6.59 24.59 -18.12
C ARG A 281 -5.84 24.94 -16.84
N LEU A 282 -5.39 23.93 -16.09
CA LEU A 282 -4.63 24.14 -14.86
C LEU A 282 -3.23 24.73 -15.15
N MET A 283 -2.55 24.31 -16.22
CA MET A 283 -1.25 24.90 -16.60
C MET A 283 -1.37 26.34 -17.11
N ALA A 284 -2.51 26.72 -17.69
CA ALA A 284 -2.78 28.07 -18.19
C ALA A 284 -3.23 29.04 -17.08
N TRP A 285 -3.22 28.63 -15.81
CA TRP A 285 -3.68 29.46 -14.70
C TRP A 285 -2.87 30.76 -14.58
N PRO A 286 -3.51 31.95 -14.53
CA PRO A 286 -2.81 33.25 -14.54
C PRO A 286 -1.80 33.44 -13.39
N GLN A 287 -1.98 32.73 -12.27
CA GLN A 287 -1.04 32.66 -11.15
C GLN A 287 -0.85 31.20 -10.72
N PHE A 288 -0.28 30.39 -11.60
CA PHE A 288 -0.12 28.94 -11.40
C PHE A 288 0.51 28.57 -10.04
N THR A 289 1.45 29.38 -9.54
CA THR A 289 2.09 29.14 -8.24
C THR A 289 1.13 29.18 -7.05
N ASP A 290 0.01 29.90 -7.16
CA ASP A 290 -0.97 30.01 -6.08
C ASP A 290 -1.69 28.68 -5.83
N LEU A 291 -1.82 27.84 -6.87
CA LEU A 291 -2.36 26.48 -6.76
C LEU A 291 -1.54 25.58 -5.84
N ILE A 292 -0.38 26.03 -5.37
CA ILE A 292 0.53 25.28 -4.51
C ILE A 292 0.52 25.85 -3.10
N GLY A 293 0.03 27.08 -2.92
CA GLY A 293 -0.12 27.70 -1.61
C GLY A 293 -1.09 26.96 -0.69
N MET A 294 -2.07 26.24 -1.25
CA MET A 294 -3.04 25.45 -0.50
C MET A 294 -2.80 23.93 -0.64
N GLU A 295 -2.94 23.20 0.47
CA GLU A 295 -2.75 21.75 0.50
C GLU A 295 -3.68 21.03 -0.48
N GLN A 296 -4.91 21.51 -0.59
CA GLN A 296 -5.95 20.87 -1.39
C GLN A 296 -5.69 20.99 -2.89
N THR A 297 -5.33 22.18 -3.37
CA THR A 297 -4.99 22.44 -4.78
C THR A 297 -3.70 21.73 -5.18
N SER A 298 -2.71 21.68 -4.27
CA SER A 298 -1.52 20.83 -4.46
C SER A 298 -1.90 19.36 -4.62
N THR A 299 -2.88 18.87 -3.84
CA THR A 299 -3.35 17.49 -3.96
C THR A 299 -4.07 17.21 -5.28
N ILE A 300 -4.80 18.19 -5.85
CA ILE A 300 -5.36 18.09 -7.21
C ILE A 300 -4.24 17.91 -8.24
N LEU A 301 -3.16 18.70 -8.15
CA LEU A 301 -2.00 18.58 -9.04
C LEU A 301 -1.27 17.24 -8.86
N GLN A 302 -1.18 16.71 -7.64
CA GLN A 302 -0.63 15.38 -7.39
C GLN A 302 -1.46 14.28 -8.05
N ASP A 303 -2.79 14.33 -7.94
CA ASP A 303 -3.69 13.36 -8.56
C ASP A 303 -3.64 13.49 -10.10
N LEU A 304 -3.48 14.71 -10.64
CA LEU A 304 -3.29 14.94 -12.07
C LEU A 304 -1.96 14.35 -12.59
N LEU A 305 -0.84 14.58 -11.90
CA LEU A 305 0.45 13.98 -12.24
C LEU A 305 0.37 12.44 -12.28
N ARG A 306 -0.28 11.85 -11.29
CA ARG A 306 -0.50 10.40 -11.23
C ARG A 306 -1.36 9.91 -12.39
N ALA A 307 -2.45 10.63 -12.69
CA ALA A 307 -3.35 10.30 -13.79
C ALA A 307 -2.65 10.35 -15.16
N LEU A 308 -1.82 11.36 -15.40
CA LEU A 308 -1.02 11.50 -16.63
C LEU A 308 0.03 10.39 -16.76
N ALA A 309 0.69 10.03 -15.65
CA ALA A 309 1.69 8.97 -15.64
C ALA A 309 1.09 7.60 -15.98
N ILE A 310 -0.05 7.25 -15.38
CA ILE A 310 -0.70 5.95 -15.58
C ILE A 310 -1.29 5.81 -17.00
N THR A 311 -1.76 6.91 -17.58
CA THR A 311 -2.27 6.92 -18.96
C THR A 311 -1.17 6.92 -20.03
N ASN A 312 0.11 6.87 -19.63
CA ASN A 312 1.28 6.93 -20.49
C ASN A 312 1.33 8.18 -21.39
N ASP A 313 0.69 9.29 -20.98
CA ASP A 313 0.76 10.56 -21.71
C ASP A 313 2.05 11.32 -21.33
N THR A 314 3.16 10.82 -21.86
CA THR A 314 4.51 11.30 -21.56
C THR A 314 4.70 12.78 -21.90
N ILE A 315 4.10 13.26 -22.99
CA ILE A 315 4.21 14.66 -23.44
C ILE A 315 3.59 15.59 -22.41
N GLN A 316 2.35 15.32 -21.99
CA GLN A 316 1.67 16.16 -21.02
C GLN A 316 2.29 16.10 -19.63
N LEU A 317 2.74 14.92 -19.23
CA LEU A 317 3.45 14.72 -17.98
C LEU A 317 4.73 15.56 -17.94
N GLU A 318 5.54 15.51 -19.00
CA GLU A 318 6.76 16.31 -19.11
C GLU A 318 6.48 17.81 -19.13
N GLN A 319 5.41 18.26 -19.79
CA GLN A 319 4.99 19.67 -19.78
C GLN A 319 4.66 20.15 -18.36
N LEU A 320 3.82 19.40 -17.64
CA LEU A 320 3.39 19.76 -16.29
C LEU A 320 4.57 19.74 -15.31
N ILE A 321 5.39 18.68 -15.34
CA ILE A 321 6.59 18.57 -14.49
C ILE A 321 7.58 19.70 -14.81
N SER A 322 7.77 20.03 -16.09
CA SER A 322 8.65 21.13 -16.50
C SER A 322 8.16 22.49 -16.01
N LYS A 323 6.84 22.73 -16.02
CA LYS A 323 6.25 23.97 -15.51
C LYS A 323 6.42 24.06 -13.98
N LEU A 324 6.07 22.98 -13.26
CA LEU A 324 6.29 22.87 -11.82
C LEU A 324 7.76 23.11 -11.44
N TYR A 325 8.69 22.48 -12.14
CA TYR A 325 10.11 22.70 -11.92
C TYR A 325 10.51 24.17 -12.08
N LYS A 326 10.10 24.83 -13.18
CA LYS A 326 10.49 26.21 -13.50
C LYS A 326 9.90 27.26 -12.57
N GLU A 327 8.63 27.12 -12.19
CA GLU A 327 7.88 28.16 -11.48
C GLU A 327 7.84 27.93 -9.95
N VAL A 328 8.01 26.67 -9.53
CA VAL A 328 7.76 26.23 -8.15
C VAL A 328 9.04 25.78 -7.47
N PHE A 329 9.71 24.78 -8.04
CA PHE A 329 10.80 24.09 -7.33
C PHE A 329 12.12 24.82 -7.48
N TYR A 330 12.40 25.35 -8.66
CA TYR A 330 13.65 26.02 -8.96
C TYR A 330 13.53 27.52 -8.74
N SER A 331 14.49 28.09 -8.02
CA SER A 331 14.73 29.53 -8.00
C SER A 331 16.07 29.78 -8.70
N LYS A 332 16.10 30.65 -9.73
CA LYS A 332 17.38 31.12 -10.25
C LYS A 332 18.07 31.88 -9.12
N LYS A 333 19.24 31.42 -8.66
CA LYS A 333 20.12 32.26 -7.83
C LYS A 333 20.43 33.49 -8.68
N VAL A 334 19.83 34.63 -8.36
CA VAL A 334 20.26 35.93 -8.90
C VAL A 334 21.71 36.05 -8.44
N LYS A 335 22.66 36.05 -9.39
CA LYS A 335 24.01 36.48 -9.06
C LYS A 335 23.86 37.88 -8.49
N LYS A 336 24.27 38.10 -7.24
CA LYS A 336 24.52 39.45 -6.73
C LYS A 336 25.57 40.05 -7.66
N GLU A 337 25.12 40.74 -8.70
CA GLU A 337 25.91 41.82 -9.27
C GLU A 337 25.87 42.92 -8.23
N GLU A 338 27.04 43.24 -7.68
CA GLU A 338 27.26 44.43 -6.88
C GLU A 338 26.80 45.65 -7.69
N LYS A 339 25.58 46.12 -7.41
CA LYS A 339 25.21 47.50 -7.61
C LYS A 339 24.41 47.95 -6.40
N ASP A 340 25.02 48.84 -5.66
CA ASP A 340 24.40 49.73 -4.69
C ASP A 340 23.03 50.20 -5.19
N GLU A 341 22.00 50.07 -4.36
CA GLU A 341 21.25 51.24 -3.91
C GLU A 341 20.36 50.88 -2.73
N GLN A 342 20.39 51.78 -1.76
CA GLN A 342 19.72 51.71 -0.47
C GLN A 342 18.19 51.71 -0.65
N VAL A 343 17.51 50.67 -0.17
CA VAL A 343 16.17 50.81 0.40
C VAL A 343 16.09 49.95 1.66
N LYS A 344 16.06 50.63 2.81
CA LYS A 344 15.71 50.04 4.11
C LYS A 344 14.24 49.62 4.05
N ALA A 345 13.98 48.32 4.07
CA ALA A 345 12.73 47.76 4.53
C ALA A 345 13.07 46.75 5.63
N GLU A 346 12.37 46.87 6.75
CA GLU A 346 12.60 46.15 8.00
C GLU A 346 12.54 44.63 7.77
N GLU A 347 13.70 43.98 7.76
CA GLU A 347 13.82 42.53 7.80
C GLU A 347 13.54 42.08 9.24
N GLN A 348 12.38 41.45 9.44
CA GLN A 348 12.22 40.51 10.53
C GLN A 348 13.19 39.35 10.27
N GLU A 349 14.15 39.19 11.18
CA GLU A 349 15.11 38.08 11.23
C GLU A 349 14.35 36.75 11.44
N GLU A 350 13.82 36.17 10.36
CA GLU A 350 13.65 34.73 10.26
C GLU A 350 14.94 34.17 9.65
N GLU A 351 15.63 33.28 10.38
CA GLU A 351 16.77 32.51 9.87
C GLU A 351 16.38 31.81 8.55
N GLN A 352 16.58 32.48 7.41
CA GLN A 352 16.28 31.90 6.11
C GLN A 352 17.28 30.78 5.83
N SER A 353 16.85 29.54 6.06
CA SER A 353 17.59 28.36 5.62
C SER A 353 17.94 28.49 4.14
N ASP A 354 19.20 28.23 3.76
CA ASP A 354 19.72 28.22 2.37
C ASP A 354 19.06 27.14 1.47
N LEU A 355 17.95 26.54 1.91
CA LEU A 355 17.23 25.49 1.19
C LEU A 355 16.52 26.03 -0.06
N PRO A 356 16.51 25.25 -1.17
CA PRO A 356 15.75 25.58 -2.36
C PRO A 356 14.26 25.83 -2.08
N LYS A 357 13.63 26.68 -2.91
CA LYS A 357 12.22 27.08 -2.81
C LYS A 357 11.27 25.89 -2.67
N ALA A 358 11.60 24.77 -3.31
CA ALA A 358 10.80 23.54 -3.28
C ALA A 358 10.51 23.00 -1.86
N PHE A 359 11.37 23.29 -0.89
CA PHE A 359 11.28 22.73 0.48
C PHE A 359 10.70 23.71 1.51
N LYS A 360 10.17 24.86 1.07
CA LYS A 360 9.68 25.91 1.99
C LYS A 360 8.26 25.68 2.49
N SER A 361 7.45 24.84 1.83
CA SER A 361 6.08 24.53 2.26
C SER A 361 5.77 23.05 2.16
N GLU A 362 4.93 22.54 3.07
CA GLU A 362 4.51 21.13 3.06
C GLU A 362 3.79 20.77 1.75
N SER A 363 2.92 21.65 1.25
CA SER A 363 2.20 21.47 -0.01
C SER A 363 3.14 21.33 -1.22
N SER A 364 4.24 22.09 -1.26
CA SER A 364 5.27 21.99 -2.29
C SER A 364 6.08 20.71 -2.16
N ILE A 365 6.45 20.33 -0.93
CA ILE A 365 7.18 19.09 -0.64
C ILE A 365 6.39 17.86 -1.12
N ARG A 366 5.09 17.77 -0.79
CA ARG A 366 4.23 16.66 -1.25
C ARG A 366 4.08 16.61 -2.76
N LEU A 367 4.00 17.77 -3.41
CA LEU A 367 3.93 17.84 -4.86
C LEU A 367 5.26 17.41 -5.52
N LEU A 368 6.40 17.80 -4.93
CA LEU A 368 7.72 17.36 -5.36
C LEU A 368 7.90 15.84 -5.18
N GLU A 369 7.43 15.26 -4.07
CA GLU A 369 7.40 13.81 -3.85
C GLU A 369 6.66 13.09 -4.98
N MET A 370 5.50 13.60 -5.40
CA MET A 370 4.77 13.04 -6.55
C MET A 370 5.57 13.19 -7.85
N CYS A 371 6.16 14.37 -8.10
CA CYS A 371 6.99 14.60 -9.29
C CYS A 371 8.16 13.61 -9.36
N ILE A 372 8.82 13.29 -8.25
CA ILE A 372 9.90 12.30 -8.21
C ILE A 372 9.42 10.92 -8.64
N VAL A 373 8.23 10.52 -8.19
CA VAL A 373 7.63 9.21 -8.48
C VAL A 373 7.32 9.06 -9.97
N VAL A 374 6.83 10.13 -10.61
CA VAL A 374 6.33 10.09 -12.00
C VAL A 374 7.30 10.63 -13.05
N ALA A 375 8.37 11.33 -12.66
CA ALA A 375 9.28 11.95 -13.62
C ALA A 375 10.06 10.92 -14.46
N PRO A 376 10.30 11.20 -15.75
CA PRO A 376 11.28 10.45 -16.53
C PRO A 376 12.66 10.46 -15.84
N ALA A 377 13.39 9.35 -15.95
CA ALA A 377 14.67 9.17 -15.25
C ALA A 377 15.70 10.27 -15.57
N SER A 378 15.75 10.72 -16.83
CA SER A 378 16.60 11.85 -17.25
C SER A 378 16.20 13.15 -16.56
N PHE A 379 14.91 13.46 -16.48
CA PHE A 379 14.42 14.67 -15.80
C PHE A 379 14.72 14.62 -14.29
N LEU A 380 14.51 13.46 -13.66
CA LEU A 380 14.81 13.24 -12.25
C LEU A 380 16.30 13.51 -11.96
N LYS A 381 17.21 13.01 -12.80
CA LYS A 381 18.67 13.20 -12.67
C LYS A 381 19.10 14.64 -12.98
N ASP A 382 18.76 15.13 -14.17
CA ASP A 382 19.36 16.34 -14.74
C ASP A 382 18.75 17.63 -14.19
N LYS A 383 17.48 17.58 -13.75
CA LYS A 383 16.75 18.74 -13.23
C LYS A 383 16.54 18.61 -11.72
N LEU A 384 15.75 17.65 -11.28
CA LEU A 384 15.37 17.56 -9.87
C LEU A 384 16.59 17.31 -8.99
N PHE A 385 17.34 16.25 -9.23
CA PHE A 385 18.52 15.94 -8.42
C PHE A 385 19.59 17.05 -8.54
N THR A 386 20.09 17.28 -9.76
CA THR A 386 21.24 18.17 -9.98
C THR A 386 20.99 19.63 -9.57
N LYS A 387 19.75 20.13 -9.64
CA LYS A 387 19.43 21.54 -9.38
C LYS A 387 18.67 21.78 -8.08
N VAL A 388 18.05 20.76 -7.48
CA VAL A 388 17.22 20.90 -6.28
C VAL A 388 17.75 20.10 -5.09
N PHE A 389 18.27 18.89 -5.28
CA PHE A 389 18.70 18.04 -4.15
C PHE A 389 20.19 18.02 -3.87
N ARG A 390 21.01 18.06 -4.93
CA ARG A 390 22.47 17.93 -4.83
C ARG A 390 23.02 18.95 -3.83
N ASP A 391 23.96 18.50 -3.01
CA ASP A 391 24.63 19.25 -1.94
C ASP A 391 23.72 19.56 -0.72
N HIS A 392 22.45 19.14 -0.74
CA HIS A 392 21.49 19.33 0.36
C HIS A 392 20.91 18.01 0.87
N VAL A 393 21.31 16.85 0.32
CA VAL A 393 20.66 15.56 0.61
C VAL A 393 20.78 15.23 2.09
N LYS A 394 21.95 15.46 2.71
CA LYS A 394 22.17 15.27 4.14
C LYS A 394 21.24 16.13 4.99
N GLN A 395 21.19 17.43 4.74
CA GLN A 395 20.33 18.36 5.46
C GLN A 395 18.86 17.97 5.35
N LEU A 396 18.41 17.59 4.15
CA LEU A 396 17.04 17.17 3.88
C LEU A 396 16.71 15.83 4.55
N ALA A 397 17.67 14.90 4.59
CA ALA A 397 17.49 13.58 5.20
C ALA A 397 17.38 13.66 6.72
N LEU A 398 18.05 14.62 7.36
CA LEU A 398 18.01 14.86 8.81
C LEU A 398 16.77 15.68 9.26
N SER A 399 16.03 16.26 8.32
CA SER A 399 14.85 17.07 8.62
C SER A 399 13.57 16.23 8.66
N ARG A 400 12.75 16.46 9.71
CA ARG A 400 11.45 15.83 9.88
C ARG A 400 10.49 16.10 8.72
N ALA A 401 10.58 17.26 8.09
CA ALA A 401 9.69 17.65 7.00
C ALA A 401 10.06 16.99 5.66
N THR A 402 11.34 16.75 5.40
CA THR A 402 11.86 16.41 4.06
C THR A 402 12.51 15.04 3.94
N ASN A 403 12.70 14.30 5.03
CA ASN A 403 13.30 12.96 4.98
C ASN A 403 12.50 11.98 4.08
N PHE A 404 11.18 12.13 4.00
CA PHE A 404 10.35 11.32 3.09
C PHE A 404 10.61 11.64 1.62
N THR A 405 10.93 12.88 1.32
CA THR A 405 11.29 13.31 -0.03
C THR A 405 12.63 12.72 -0.48
N VAL A 406 13.61 12.65 0.44
CA VAL A 406 14.87 11.92 0.20
C VAL A 406 14.62 10.43 0.01
N GLN A 407 13.69 9.85 0.79
CA GLN A 407 13.29 8.46 0.59
C GLN A 407 12.74 8.22 -0.81
N LYS A 408 11.82 9.07 -1.27
CA LYS A 408 11.26 9.01 -2.64
C LYS A 408 12.34 9.10 -3.71
N LEU A 409 13.30 10.02 -3.54
CA LEU A 409 14.42 10.21 -4.46
C LEU A 409 15.26 8.93 -4.61
N ILE A 410 15.62 8.30 -3.50
CA ILE A 410 16.44 7.08 -3.47
C ILE A 410 15.66 5.86 -4.00
N GLU A 411 14.36 5.77 -3.70
CA GLU A 411 13.51 4.69 -4.19
C GLU A 411 13.40 4.68 -5.72
N HIS A 412 13.27 5.85 -6.34
CA HIS A 412 12.96 6.00 -7.76
C HIS A 412 14.18 6.27 -8.65
N THR A 413 15.36 6.51 -8.10
CA THR A 413 16.58 6.63 -8.93
C THR A 413 16.93 5.30 -9.59
N THR A 414 17.06 5.28 -10.91
CA THR A 414 17.60 4.13 -11.67
C THR A 414 19.07 4.33 -12.05
N ASP A 415 19.63 5.50 -11.76
CA ASP A 415 20.96 5.92 -12.17
C ASP A 415 21.99 5.68 -11.07
N LYS A 416 23.05 4.93 -11.41
CA LYS A 416 24.08 4.52 -10.46
C LYS A 416 24.94 5.70 -9.99
N ASP A 417 25.30 6.60 -10.89
CA ASP A 417 26.13 7.77 -10.57
C ASP A 417 25.41 8.74 -9.63
N MET A 418 24.11 8.97 -9.89
CA MET A 418 23.22 9.70 -8.99
C MET A 418 23.16 9.07 -7.61
N MET A 419 22.99 7.74 -7.53
CA MET A 419 22.98 7.06 -6.25
C MET A 419 24.34 7.14 -5.54
N ASP A 420 25.45 7.09 -6.26
CA ASP A 420 26.79 7.22 -5.69
C ASP A 420 27.00 8.62 -5.08
N MET A 421 26.55 9.68 -5.76
CA MET A 421 26.57 11.05 -5.22
C MET A 421 25.70 11.20 -3.97
N ILE A 422 24.46 10.68 -4.01
CA ILE A 422 23.55 10.65 -2.85
C ILE A 422 24.19 9.90 -1.68
N PHE A 423 24.81 8.75 -1.96
CA PHE A 423 25.44 7.94 -0.95
C PHE A 423 26.57 8.70 -0.26
N THR A 424 27.46 9.33 -1.03
CA THR A 424 28.58 10.13 -0.48
C THR A 424 28.10 11.27 0.43
N GLU A 425 26.99 11.94 0.12
CA GLU A 425 26.43 12.97 1.02
C GLU A 425 25.91 12.38 2.35
N LEU A 426 25.40 11.15 2.33
CA LEU A 426 24.74 10.51 3.48
C LEU A 426 25.65 9.58 4.29
N GLU A 427 26.81 9.18 3.77
CA GLU A 427 27.57 8.04 4.28
C GLU A 427 28.05 8.22 5.73
N ASP A 428 28.34 9.47 6.12
CA ASP A 428 28.75 9.84 7.49
C ASP A 428 27.58 10.17 8.44
N SER A 429 26.33 10.07 7.97
CA SER A 429 25.13 10.50 8.72
C SER A 429 24.24 9.35 9.16
N ILE A 430 24.62 8.10 8.91
CA ILE A 430 23.79 6.92 9.22
C ILE A 430 23.48 6.86 10.71
N GLU A 431 24.47 7.10 11.58
CA GLU A 431 24.27 7.08 13.03
C GLU A 431 23.29 8.17 13.48
N ASP A 432 23.43 9.39 12.96
CA ASP A 432 22.52 10.50 13.26
C ASP A 432 21.10 10.21 12.81
N LEU A 433 20.92 9.65 11.61
CA LEU A 433 19.62 9.24 11.07
C LEU A 433 18.95 8.19 11.95
N LEU A 434 19.70 7.22 12.47
CA LEU A 434 19.19 6.23 13.40
C LEU A 434 18.78 6.87 14.73
N LYS A 435 19.61 7.74 15.30
CA LYS A 435 19.36 8.45 16.57
C LYS A 435 18.07 9.29 16.53
N ILE A 436 17.83 10.01 15.45
CA ILE A 436 16.62 10.84 15.29
C ILE A 436 15.40 10.05 14.78
N GLY A 437 15.54 8.74 14.58
CA GLY A 437 14.45 7.85 14.16
C GLY A 437 14.12 7.92 12.66
N HIS A 438 14.94 8.55 11.83
CA HIS A 438 14.81 8.61 10.36
C HIS A 438 15.33 7.32 9.69
N THR A 439 14.99 6.18 10.30
CA THR A 439 15.42 4.83 9.90
C THR A 439 14.93 4.42 8.51
N GLY A 440 13.89 5.07 7.98
CA GLY A 440 13.40 4.87 6.61
C GLY A 440 14.43 5.27 5.56
N VAL A 441 15.21 6.33 5.80
CA VAL A 441 16.30 6.76 4.90
C VAL A 441 17.36 5.66 4.78
N VAL A 442 17.77 5.07 5.92
CA VAL A 442 18.76 3.97 5.94
C VAL A 442 18.22 2.74 5.21
N LEU A 443 16.93 2.43 5.37
CA LEU A 443 16.28 1.33 4.65
C LEU A 443 16.31 1.54 3.13
N VAL A 444 15.90 2.70 2.63
CA VAL A 444 15.89 2.95 1.18
C VAL A 444 17.31 2.96 0.61
N MET A 445 18.31 3.41 1.39
CA MET A 445 19.72 3.28 1.00
C MET A 445 20.12 1.82 0.83
N ALA A 446 19.76 0.94 1.78
CA ALA A 446 20.02 -0.50 1.68
C ALA A 446 19.36 -1.11 0.43
N ASN A 447 18.08 -0.77 0.20
CA ASN A 447 17.32 -1.25 -0.95
C ASN A 447 17.90 -0.76 -2.28
N ALA A 448 18.34 0.51 -2.36
CA ALA A 448 18.99 1.06 -3.55
C ALA A 448 20.35 0.39 -3.80
N CYS A 449 21.14 0.14 -2.77
CA CYS A 449 22.41 -0.60 -2.88
C CYS A 449 22.20 -2.03 -3.41
N ALA A 450 21.12 -2.71 -3.00
CA ALA A 450 20.73 -4.01 -3.56
C ALA A 450 20.27 -3.89 -5.02
N ARG A 451 19.32 -2.98 -5.29
CA ARG A 451 18.69 -2.79 -6.61
C ARG A 451 19.67 -2.37 -7.70
N LEU A 452 20.57 -1.43 -7.40
CA LEU A 452 21.56 -0.88 -8.34
C LEU A 452 22.93 -1.56 -8.26
N SER A 453 23.11 -2.50 -7.33
CA SER A 453 24.40 -3.18 -7.11
C SER A 453 25.57 -2.19 -6.94
N CYS A 454 25.36 -1.13 -6.16
CA CYS A 454 26.33 -0.07 -5.88
C CYS A 454 26.52 0.11 -4.37
N GLN A 455 27.69 0.61 -3.96
CA GLN A 455 28.06 0.94 -2.56
C GLN A 455 27.78 -0.12 -1.47
N GLN A 456 27.44 -1.37 -1.82
CA GLN A 456 27.03 -2.43 -0.87
C GLN A 456 28.03 -2.65 0.27
N GLY A 457 29.34 -2.70 -0.05
CA GLY A 457 30.39 -2.88 0.94
C GLY A 457 30.54 -1.68 1.88
N LYS A 458 30.46 -0.46 1.33
CA LYS A 458 30.50 0.77 2.14
C LYS A 458 29.26 0.89 3.02
N PHE A 459 28.07 0.61 2.49
CA PHE A 459 26.83 0.60 3.26
C PHE A 459 26.93 -0.34 4.47
N VAL A 460 27.39 -1.57 4.25
CA VAL A 460 27.60 -2.53 5.35
C VAL A 460 28.57 -1.99 6.37
N LYS A 461 29.72 -1.44 5.95
CA LYS A 461 30.70 -0.87 6.86
C LYS A 461 30.07 0.23 7.71
N ASN A 462 29.47 1.25 7.08
CA ASN A 462 28.94 2.42 7.77
C ASN A 462 27.74 2.07 8.67
N LEU A 463 26.91 1.08 8.29
CA LEU A 463 25.84 0.57 9.15
C LEU A 463 26.39 -0.13 10.40
N LEU A 464 27.44 -0.95 10.24
CA LEU A 464 28.07 -1.64 11.38
C LEU A 464 28.78 -0.66 12.30
N ASP A 465 29.42 0.37 11.74
CA ASP A 465 30.06 1.44 12.48
C ASP A 465 29.00 2.25 13.26
N ALA A 466 27.91 2.67 12.61
CA ALA A 466 26.80 3.41 13.25
C ALA A 466 26.06 2.62 14.35
N LEU A 467 26.13 1.29 14.32
CA LEU A 467 25.56 0.41 15.35
C LEU A 467 26.61 -0.14 16.32
N HIS A 468 27.85 0.34 16.26
CA HIS A 468 28.97 -0.10 17.09
C HIS A 468 29.13 -1.64 17.11
N CYS A 469 28.90 -2.30 15.97
CA CYS A 469 28.79 -3.76 15.90
C CYS A 469 29.69 -4.43 14.84
N ALA A 470 30.73 -3.74 14.38
CA ALA A 470 31.67 -4.27 13.40
C ALA A 470 32.48 -5.49 13.90
N GLU A 471 32.91 -5.44 15.16
CA GLU A 471 33.82 -6.42 15.81
C GLU A 471 33.18 -7.19 16.98
N VAL A 472 31.85 -7.18 17.08
CA VAL A 472 31.13 -7.91 18.14
C VAL A 472 30.79 -9.35 17.71
N THR A 473 30.31 -10.16 18.66
CA THR A 473 29.86 -11.52 18.34
C THR A 473 28.73 -11.52 17.30
N PRO A 474 28.63 -12.57 16.45
CA PRO A 474 27.57 -12.70 15.45
C PRO A 474 26.15 -12.43 15.98
N VAL A 475 25.84 -12.94 17.17
CA VAL A 475 24.54 -12.76 17.82
C VAL A 475 24.29 -11.28 18.16
N LYS A 476 25.29 -10.59 18.73
CA LYS A 476 25.17 -9.17 19.06
C LYS A 476 25.02 -8.31 17.80
N MET A 477 25.77 -8.63 16.73
CA MET A 477 25.69 -7.93 15.45
C MET A 477 24.29 -8.06 14.81
N ILE A 478 23.76 -9.29 14.71
CA ILE A 478 22.41 -9.51 14.16
C ILE A 478 21.35 -8.80 15.00
N ASN A 479 21.44 -8.89 16.33
CA ASN A 479 20.51 -8.20 17.23
C ASN A 479 20.58 -6.67 17.04
N ALA A 480 21.77 -6.08 16.98
CA ALA A 480 21.94 -4.64 16.79
C ALA A 480 21.22 -4.15 15.51
N ILE A 481 21.34 -4.90 14.42
CA ILE A 481 20.67 -4.59 13.14
C ILE A 481 19.16 -4.80 13.23
N LEU A 482 18.71 -5.92 13.80
CA LEU A 482 17.27 -6.23 13.92
C LEU A 482 16.53 -5.22 14.78
N TYR A 483 17.20 -4.67 15.78
CA TYR A 483 16.63 -3.69 16.70
C TYR A 483 16.91 -2.25 16.30
N LEU A 484 17.87 -2.01 15.42
CA LEU A 484 18.44 -0.69 15.11
C LEU A 484 18.88 0.05 16.39
N VAL A 485 19.52 -0.71 17.28
CA VAL A 485 20.08 -0.22 18.54
C VAL A 485 21.57 -0.57 18.56
N PRO A 486 22.47 0.38 18.87
CA PRO A 486 23.90 0.09 18.98
C PRO A 486 24.22 -1.04 19.96
N ALA A 487 25.24 -1.84 19.66
CA ALA A 487 25.56 -3.06 20.41
C ALA A 487 26.08 -2.82 21.85
N ASP A 488 26.50 -1.59 22.14
CA ASP A 488 26.95 -1.08 23.44
C ASP A 488 25.80 -0.50 24.30
N VAL A 489 24.60 -0.34 23.73
CA VAL A 489 23.43 0.19 24.45
C VAL A 489 22.61 -0.94 25.05
N THR A 490 22.41 -0.89 26.36
CA THR A 490 21.53 -1.82 27.09
C THR A 490 20.06 -1.38 26.98
N THR A 491 19.19 -2.23 26.42
CA THR A 491 17.75 -1.94 26.37
C THR A 491 17.06 -2.27 27.69
N ALA A 492 16.09 -1.44 28.11
CA ALA A 492 15.33 -1.64 29.36
C ALA A 492 14.54 -2.96 29.41
N THR A 493 14.21 -3.53 28.26
CA THR A 493 13.58 -4.85 28.11
C THR A 493 14.62 -5.92 27.85
N ALA A 494 14.50 -7.08 28.52
CA ALA A 494 15.38 -8.23 28.32
C ALA A 494 15.44 -8.74 26.87
N THR A 495 14.35 -8.58 26.10
CA THR A 495 14.28 -8.87 24.66
C THR A 495 13.47 -7.81 23.91
N PRO A 496 14.11 -6.84 23.23
CA PRO A 496 13.40 -5.84 22.44
C PRO A 496 12.67 -6.50 21.25
N LYS A 497 11.59 -5.85 20.79
CA LYS A 497 10.84 -6.29 19.60
C LYS A 497 11.65 -5.97 18.35
N ILE A 498 11.61 -6.87 17.37
CA ILE A 498 12.28 -6.66 16.07
C ILE A 498 11.71 -5.40 15.41
N HIS A 499 12.60 -4.49 15.02
CA HIS A 499 12.25 -3.28 14.29
C HIS A 499 11.92 -3.63 12.82
N LEU A 500 10.85 -3.05 12.27
CA LEU A 500 10.44 -3.32 10.88
C LEU A 500 11.59 -3.01 9.90
N HIS A 501 12.16 -1.81 9.97
CA HIS A 501 13.26 -1.42 9.09
C HIS A 501 14.54 -2.23 9.37
N GLY A 502 14.79 -2.67 10.60
CA GLY A 502 15.95 -3.50 10.93
C GLY A 502 15.88 -4.86 10.22
N SER A 503 14.71 -5.49 10.26
CA SER A 503 14.47 -6.72 9.49
C SER A 503 14.58 -6.49 7.98
N LEU A 504 13.98 -5.42 7.44
CA LEU A 504 14.02 -5.14 6.01
C LEU A 504 15.45 -4.81 5.52
N ILE A 505 16.24 -4.09 6.32
CA ILE A 505 17.66 -3.81 6.03
C ILE A 505 18.45 -5.13 5.97
N LEU A 506 18.27 -6.02 6.96
CA LEU A 506 18.95 -7.32 6.94
C LEU A 506 18.53 -8.17 5.72
N GLN A 507 17.25 -8.14 5.34
CA GLN A 507 16.77 -8.81 4.14
C GLN A 507 17.42 -8.24 2.86
N ALA A 508 17.56 -6.92 2.75
CA ALA A 508 18.25 -6.28 1.63
C ALA A 508 19.74 -6.68 1.58
N ILE A 509 20.43 -6.68 2.73
CA ILE A 509 21.83 -7.10 2.83
C ILE A 509 22.03 -8.56 2.40
N LEU A 510 21.09 -9.46 2.73
CA LEU A 510 21.15 -10.86 2.29
C LEU A 510 21.04 -11.03 0.76
N ASP A 511 20.54 -10.02 0.04
CA ASP A 511 20.49 -9.99 -1.42
C ASP A 511 21.65 -9.17 -2.04
N PHE A 512 22.62 -8.70 -1.24
CA PHE A 512 23.85 -8.10 -1.76
C PHE A 512 24.74 -9.16 -2.41
N ASN A 513 25.67 -8.74 -3.28
CA ASN A 513 26.54 -9.64 -4.03
C ASN A 513 27.47 -10.48 -3.13
N LYS A 514 27.78 -9.98 -1.92
CA LYS A 514 28.66 -10.63 -0.93
C LYS A 514 28.03 -10.65 0.46
N PRO A 515 26.95 -11.44 0.70
CA PRO A 515 26.21 -11.42 1.96
C PRO A 515 26.86 -12.31 3.04
N ILE A 516 28.03 -12.89 2.78
CA ILE A 516 28.60 -14.01 3.53
C ILE A 516 28.79 -13.73 5.02
N LYS A 517 29.17 -12.49 5.41
CA LYS A 517 29.32 -12.10 6.83
C LYS A 517 28.02 -12.32 7.60
N PHE A 518 26.89 -11.92 7.03
CA PHE A 518 25.57 -12.02 7.64
C PHE A 518 24.98 -13.43 7.55
N VAL A 519 25.23 -14.12 6.43
CA VAL A 519 24.87 -15.53 6.27
C VAL A 519 25.52 -16.39 7.34
N THR A 520 26.83 -16.26 7.52
CA THR A 520 27.58 -16.99 8.56
C THR A 520 27.10 -16.59 9.95
N ALA A 521 26.91 -15.30 10.20
CA ALA A 521 26.46 -14.82 11.50
C ALA A 521 25.10 -15.39 11.93
N LEU A 522 24.14 -15.48 11.00
CA LEU A 522 22.85 -16.12 11.26
C LEU A 522 22.98 -17.62 11.54
N LEU A 523 23.87 -18.32 10.82
CA LEU A 523 24.10 -19.76 10.99
C LEU A 523 24.84 -20.12 12.30
N GLU A 524 25.60 -19.18 12.86
CA GLU A 524 26.33 -19.31 14.12
C GLU A 524 25.49 -18.97 15.35
N MET A 525 24.26 -18.45 15.16
CA MET A 525 23.36 -18.19 16.27
C MET A 525 22.95 -19.49 17.00
N PRO A 526 22.68 -19.41 18.32
CA PRO A 526 21.99 -20.48 19.04
C PRO A 526 20.67 -20.84 18.34
N THR A 527 20.40 -22.13 18.22
CA THR A 527 19.29 -22.67 17.42
C THR A 527 17.94 -22.17 17.94
N GLU A 528 17.76 -22.16 19.25
CA GLU A 528 16.56 -21.69 19.95
C GLU A 528 16.33 -20.20 19.64
N ARG A 529 17.40 -19.41 19.74
CA ARG A 529 17.32 -17.97 19.51
C ARG A 529 17.00 -17.64 18.05
N LEU A 530 17.58 -18.37 17.11
CA LEU A 530 17.27 -18.23 15.70
C LEU A 530 15.80 -18.59 15.42
N ALA A 531 15.30 -19.68 16.02
CA ALA A 531 13.90 -20.08 15.89
C ALA A 531 12.94 -19.04 16.49
N GLU A 532 13.27 -18.41 17.62
CA GLU A 532 12.50 -17.29 18.19
C GLU A 532 12.39 -16.12 17.19
N ILE A 533 13.51 -15.70 16.61
CA ILE A 533 13.54 -14.61 15.62
C ILE A 533 12.67 -14.97 14.41
N LEU A 534 12.81 -16.18 13.88
CA LEU A 534 12.06 -16.63 12.71
C LEU A 534 10.57 -16.88 13.00
N SER A 535 10.16 -16.92 14.27
CA SER A 535 8.76 -17.02 14.69
C SER A 535 8.06 -15.67 14.83
N GLU A 536 8.81 -14.56 14.77
CA GLU A 536 8.26 -13.20 14.90
C GLU A 536 7.71 -12.66 13.57
N PRO A 537 6.75 -11.69 13.59
CA PRO A 537 6.12 -11.15 12.39
C PRO A 537 7.11 -10.58 11.37
N TYR A 538 8.13 -9.86 11.82
CA TYR A 538 9.14 -9.28 10.92
C TYR A 538 10.36 -10.20 10.74
N GLY A 539 10.69 -11.02 11.73
CA GLY A 539 11.85 -11.91 11.65
C GLY A 539 11.63 -13.11 10.74
N SER A 540 10.40 -13.62 10.64
CA SER A 540 10.04 -14.71 9.69
C SER A 540 10.38 -14.40 8.23
N PHE A 541 10.37 -13.12 7.82
CA PHE A 541 10.74 -12.72 6.46
C PHE A 541 12.25 -12.82 6.18
N ILE A 542 13.10 -12.86 7.21
CA ILE A 542 14.54 -13.11 7.06
C ILE A 542 14.77 -14.50 6.48
N ALA A 543 13.96 -15.49 6.87
CA ALA A 543 14.02 -16.83 6.29
C ALA A 543 13.78 -16.79 4.78
N ASN A 544 12.81 -15.98 4.30
CA ASN A 544 12.56 -15.81 2.87
C ASN A 544 13.79 -15.23 2.15
N ALA A 545 14.36 -14.14 2.68
CA ALA A 545 15.55 -13.51 2.08
C ALA A 545 16.76 -14.47 2.09
N PHE A 546 16.95 -15.24 3.15
CA PHE A 546 18.06 -16.19 3.24
C PHE A 546 17.90 -17.35 2.23
N VAL A 547 16.72 -17.96 2.17
CA VAL A 547 16.48 -19.15 1.33
C VAL A 547 16.40 -18.80 -0.15
N LYS A 548 15.81 -17.64 -0.49
CA LYS A 548 15.59 -17.20 -1.87
C LYS A 548 16.65 -16.23 -2.38
N GLY A 549 17.51 -15.70 -1.50
CA GLY A 549 18.50 -14.67 -1.83
C GLY A 549 19.47 -15.12 -2.91
N ARG A 550 19.70 -14.26 -3.91
CA ARG A 550 20.43 -14.64 -5.14
C ARG A 550 21.88 -15.05 -4.87
N PHE A 551 22.49 -14.46 -3.85
CA PHE A 551 23.90 -14.63 -3.52
C PHE A 551 24.13 -15.49 -2.26
N VAL A 552 23.08 -16.03 -1.65
CA VAL A 552 23.19 -16.99 -0.55
C VAL A 552 23.44 -18.39 -1.14
N GLY A 553 24.61 -18.96 -0.88
CA GLY A 553 25.03 -20.26 -1.42
C GLY A 553 24.17 -21.44 -0.96
N GLU A 554 24.02 -22.44 -1.81
CA GLU A 554 23.18 -23.63 -1.57
C GLU A 554 23.57 -24.39 -0.28
N LYS A 555 24.87 -24.57 -0.03
CA LYS A 555 25.37 -25.19 1.21
C LYS A 555 24.93 -24.43 2.46
N SER A 556 24.86 -23.11 2.40
CA SER A 556 24.39 -22.29 3.52
C SER A 556 22.89 -22.47 3.75
N ARG A 557 22.10 -22.64 2.68
CA ARG A 557 20.65 -22.94 2.77
C ARG A 557 20.42 -24.31 3.39
N GLU A 558 21.16 -25.33 2.94
CA GLU A 558 21.10 -26.66 3.55
C GLU A 558 21.53 -26.63 5.02
N LYS A 559 22.56 -25.85 5.36
CA LYS A 559 23.02 -25.70 6.75
C LYS A 559 21.95 -25.01 7.61
N LEU A 560 21.25 -24.00 7.11
CA LEU A 560 20.16 -23.35 7.85
C LEU A 560 19.05 -24.35 8.20
N ILE A 561 18.64 -25.16 7.23
CA ILE A 561 17.61 -26.18 7.42
C ILE A 561 18.06 -27.18 8.49
N ARG A 562 19.29 -27.70 8.41
CA ARG A 562 19.85 -28.56 9.46
C ARG A 562 19.92 -27.89 10.83
N ARG A 563 20.27 -26.60 10.91
CA ARG A 563 20.40 -25.88 12.19
C ARG A 563 19.07 -25.70 12.91
N LEU A 564 17.95 -25.74 12.20
CA LEU A 564 16.60 -25.63 12.75
C LEU A 564 15.98 -26.98 13.13
N GLU A 565 16.68 -28.10 12.89
CA GLU A 565 16.26 -29.42 13.38
C GLU A 565 16.10 -29.39 14.92
N GLY A 566 14.99 -29.92 15.42
CA GLY A 566 14.58 -29.84 16.81
C GLY A 566 13.72 -28.62 17.17
N GLN A 567 13.53 -27.66 16.25
CA GLN A 567 12.73 -26.44 16.46
C GLN A 567 11.54 -26.29 15.50
N TYR A 568 11.37 -27.17 14.52
CA TYR A 568 10.26 -27.10 13.56
C TYR A 568 8.89 -27.20 14.22
N SER A 569 8.76 -28.04 15.25
CA SER A 569 7.53 -28.12 16.04
C SER A 569 7.22 -26.80 16.76
N GLN A 570 8.24 -26.14 17.32
CA GLN A 570 8.05 -24.84 18.01
C GLN A 570 7.72 -23.73 17.01
N LEU A 571 8.40 -23.68 15.87
CA LEU A 571 8.10 -22.74 14.78
C LEU A 571 6.65 -22.88 14.32
N LEU A 572 6.18 -24.11 14.14
CA LEU A 572 4.83 -24.37 13.64
C LEU A 572 3.71 -23.99 14.63
N LEU A 573 4.02 -23.84 15.92
CA LEU A 573 3.04 -23.35 16.91
C LEU A 573 2.69 -21.87 16.73
N THR A 574 3.49 -21.12 15.96
CA THR A 574 3.24 -19.71 15.66
C THR A 574 2.72 -19.53 14.23
N PRO A 575 1.85 -18.54 13.97
CA PRO A 575 1.36 -18.30 12.61
C PRO A 575 2.50 -17.91 11.65
N HIS A 576 3.50 -17.16 12.11
CA HIS A 576 4.62 -16.73 11.27
C HIS A 576 5.65 -17.84 11.04
N GLY A 577 5.99 -18.60 12.08
CA GLY A 577 6.89 -19.74 11.98
C GLY A 577 6.30 -20.88 11.12
N SER A 578 4.97 -21.02 11.03
CA SER A 578 4.34 -21.97 10.10
C SER A 578 4.77 -21.78 8.65
N HIS A 579 4.90 -20.52 8.21
CA HIS A 579 5.38 -20.20 6.87
C HIS A 579 6.89 -20.49 6.71
N VAL A 580 7.67 -20.33 7.78
CA VAL A 580 9.09 -20.68 7.79
C VAL A 580 9.25 -22.20 7.64
N VAL A 581 8.46 -23.00 8.34
CA VAL A 581 8.47 -24.48 8.21
C VAL A 581 8.16 -24.89 6.76
N GLU A 582 7.11 -24.33 6.15
CA GLU A 582 6.80 -24.61 4.74
C GLU A 582 7.93 -24.20 3.79
N LEU A 583 8.58 -23.06 4.06
CA LEU A 583 9.70 -22.58 3.25
C LEU A 583 10.92 -23.51 3.37
N MET A 584 11.27 -23.93 4.60
CA MET A 584 12.39 -24.84 4.84
C MET A 584 12.12 -26.22 4.23
N TYR A 585 10.90 -26.74 4.33
CA TYR A 585 10.51 -28.00 3.70
C TYR A 585 10.67 -27.92 2.17
N LYS A 586 10.19 -26.84 1.54
CA LYS A 586 10.33 -26.66 0.08
C LYS A 586 11.79 -26.59 -0.35
N ALA A 587 12.61 -25.85 0.40
CA ALA A 587 14.03 -25.68 0.09
C ALA A 587 14.89 -26.90 0.44
N GLY A 588 14.44 -27.77 1.34
CA GLY A 588 15.20 -28.92 1.81
C GLY A 588 15.33 -30.03 0.77
N ASN A 589 16.46 -30.73 0.82
CA ASN A 589 16.64 -31.97 0.08
C ASN A 589 15.77 -33.11 0.68
N PRO A 590 15.64 -34.27 0.01
CA PRO A 590 14.74 -35.33 0.46
C PRO A 590 14.95 -35.80 1.91
N ALA A 591 16.20 -35.86 2.37
CA ALA A 591 16.51 -36.25 3.75
C ALA A 591 16.06 -35.19 4.76
N GLN A 592 16.29 -33.91 4.45
CA GLN A 592 15.85 -32.81 5.30
C GLN A 592 14.32 -32.70 5.37
N ARG A 593 13.63 -32.91 4.24
CA ARG A 593 12.16 -32.96 4.19
C ARG A 593 11.61 -34.06 5.10
N GLU A 594 12.25 -35.22 5.08
CA GLU A 594 11.90 -36.34 5.95
C GLU A 594 12.14 -35.99 7.43
N ASN A 595 13.29 -35.41 7.77
CA ASN A 595 13.60 -34.98 9.15
C ASN A 595 12.58 -33.96 9.68
N ILE A 596 12.21 -32.96 8.88
CA ILE A 596 11.18 -31.97 9.24
C ILE A 596 9.86 -32.70 9.56
N VAL A 597 9.40 -33.56 8.66
CA VAL A 597 8.11 -34.24 8.83
C VAL A 597 8.15 -35.26 9.99
N HIS A 598 9.30 -35.88 10.23
CA HIS A 598 9.51 -36.73 11.41
C HIS A 598 9.29 -35.94 12.70
N GLU A 599 9.93 -34.78 12.85
CA GLU A 599 9.77 -33.93 14.02
C GLU A 599 8.31 -33.48 14.21
N LEU A 600 7.63 -33.07 13.13
CA LEU A 600 6.22 -32.69 13.20
C LEU A 600 5.31 -33.88 13.59
N ALA A 601 5.65 -35.09 13.19
CA ALA A 601 4.87 -36.28 13.49
C ALA A 601 4.89 -36.64 14.98
N GLU A 602 6.00 -36.38 15.69
CA GLU A 602 6.13 -36.61 17.13
C GLU A 602 5.14 -35.76 17.95
N GLN A 603 4.82 -34.55 17.46
CA GLN A 603 3.91 -33.61 18.13
C GLN A 603 2.63 -33.31 17.34
N CYS A 604 2.25 -34.18 16.39
CA CYS A 604 1.18 -33.92 15.42
C CYS A 604 -0.15 -33.47 16.06
N GLU A 605 -0.57 -34.14 17.15
CA GLU A 605 -1.83 -33.82 17.85
C GLU A 605 -1.81 -32.41 18.47
N ARG A 606 -0.69 -32.04 19.12
CA ARG A 606 -0.50 -30.70 19.68
C ARG A 606 -0.49 -29.65 18.57
N LEU A 607 0.16 -29.93 17.45
CA LEU A 607 0.25 -29.01 16.31
C LEU A 607 -1.10 -28.80 15.61
N ASN A 608 -1.91 -29.86 15.51
CA ASN A 608 -3.27 -29.79 14.95
C ASN A 608 -4.24 -28.97 15.80
N SER A 609 -3.92 -28.66 17.07
CA SER A 609 -4.71 -27.73 17.89
C SER A 609 -4.72 -26.29 17.34
N LYS A 610 -3.77 -25.94 16.46
CA LYS A 610 -3.69 -24.63 15.80
C LYS A 610 -4.17 -24.75 14.35
N PRO A 611 -4.99 -23.81 13.84
CA PRO A 611 -5.49 -23.87 12.46
C PRO A 611 -4.40 -23.93 11.39
N TRP A 612 -3.33 -23.14 11.55
CA TRP A 612 -2.19 -23.14 10.63
C TRP A 612 -1.37 -24.43 10.75
N GLY A 613 -1.21 -24.98 11.96
CA GLY A 613 -0.54 -26.25 12.20
C GLY A 613 -1.26 -27.41 11.52
N ALA A 614 -2.59 -27.50 11.69
CA ALA A 614 -3.43 -28.47 10.99
C ALA A 614 -3.32 -28.35 9.46
N MET A 615 -3.28 -27.13 8.92
CA MET A 615 -3.13 -26.91 7.48
C MET A 615 -1.78 -27.38 6.96
N VAL A 616 -0.68 -27.07 7.65
CA VAL A 616 0.66 -27.52 7.28
C VAL A 616 0.78 -29.03 7.41
N ASN A 617 0.31 -29.63 8.50
CA ASN A 617 0.34 -31.08 8.70
C ASN A 617 -0.43 -31.83 7.60
N LYS A 618 -1.59 -31.30 7.20
CA LYS A 618 -2.36 -31.81 6.07
C LYS A 618 -1.58 -31.70 4.76
N ARG A 619 -0.98 -30.54 4.47
CA ARG A 619 -0.20 -30.31 3.24
C ARG A 619 1.03 -31.20 3.14
N LEU A 620 1.74 -31.39 4.24
CA LEU A 620 2.97 -32.18 4.30
C LEU A 620 2.71 -33.67 4.53
N LEU A 621 1.44 -34.09 4.60
CA LEU A 621 0.99 -35.46 4.82
C LEU A 621 1.59 -36.08 6.11
N VAL A 622 1.67 -35.30 7.19
CA VAL A 622 2.32 -35.69 8.45
C VAL A 622 1.64 -36.91 9.08
N ASP A 623 0.31 -37.00 9.04
CA ASP A 623 -0.43 -38.18 9.53
C ASP A 623 -0.10 -39.45 8.72
N LEU A 624 0.14 -39.33 7.41
CA LEU A 624 0.56 -40.46 6.58
C LEU A 624 1.97 -40.90 6.98
N TYR A 625 2.88 -39.96 7.24
CA TYR A 625 4.22 -40.27 7.72
C TYR A 625 4.18 -40.98 9.07
N LYS A 626 3.39 -40.47 10.04
CA LYS A 626 3.23 -41.07 11.38
C LYS A 626 2.76 -42.54 11.32
N ARG A 627 1.86 -42.86 10.37
CA ARG A 627 1.31 -44.22 10.20
C ARG A 627 2.20 -45.13 9.36
N ASN A 628 2.79 -44.61 8.28
CA ASN A 628 3.57 -45.39 7.34
C ASN A 628 4.60 -44.50 6.61
N PRO A 629 5.82 -44.35 7.17
CA PRO A 629 6.89 -43.56 6.57
C PRO A 629 7.26 -44.01 5.16
N ALA A 630 7.23 -45.32 4.88
CA ALA A 630 7.55 -45.86 3.55
C ALA A 630 6.54 -45.39 2.49
N ARG A 631 5.25 -45.42 2.81
CA ARG A 631 4.18 -44.93 1.91
C ARG A 631 4.26 -43.41 1.72
N TRP A 632 4.63 -42.66 2.76
CA TRP A 632 4.88 -41.23 2.64
C TRP A 632 6.03 -40.93 1.66
N LYS A 633 7.17 -41.63 1.77
CA LYS A 633 8.31 -41.48 0.84
C LYS A 633 7.92 -41.72 -0.62
N VAL A 634 7.01 -42.65 -0.89
CA VAL A 634 6.49 -42.90 -2.24
C VAL A 634 5.60 -41.74 -2.70
N ALA A 635 4.69 -41.28 -1.84
CA ALA A 635 3.78 -40.17 -2.15
C ALA A 635 4.55 -38.89 -2.52
N ILE A 636 5.56 -38.49 -1.73
CA ILE A 636 6.35 -37.29 -2.00
C ILE A 636 7.29 -37.43 -3.21
N LYS A 637 7.78 -38.65 -3.51
CA LYS A 637 8.59 -38.90 -4.72
C LYS A 637 7.73 -38.80 -5.98
N ASN A 638 6.48 -39.25 -5.92
CA ASN A 638 5.55 -39.12 -7.03
C ASN A 638 5.17 -37.65 -7.25
N ASP A 639 4.94 -36.88 -6.18
CA ASP A 639 4.72 -35.44 -6.27
C ASP A 639 5.91 -34.70 -6.91
N ALA A 640 7.13 -34.98 -6.45
CA ALA A 640 8.36 -34.42 -7.04
C ALA A 640 8.64 -34.91 -8.47
N LYS A 641 8.20 -36.13 -8.83
CA LYS A 641 8.29 -36.65 -10.20
C LYS A 641 7.26 -36.01 -11.11
N VAL A 642 6.04 -35.79 -10.63
CA VAL A 642 5.00 -35.05 -11.34
C VAL A 642 5.52 -33.64 -11.62
N GLU A 643 6.05 -32.94 -10.60
CA GLU A 643 6.67 -31.62 -10.73
C GLU A 643 7.84 -31.62 -11.75
N LYS A 644 8.77 -32.59 -11.68
CA LYS A 644 9.87 -32.74 -12.66
C LYS A 644 9.43 -33.18 -14.06
N MET A 645 8.34 -33.93 -14.19
CA MET A 645 7.78 -34.32 -15.49
C MET A 645 7.12 -33.11 -16.14
N PHE A 646 6.42 -32.28 -15.38
CA PHE A 646 5.97 -30.97 -15.82
C PHE A 646 7.17 -30.10 -16.29
N ASP A 647 8.27 -30.04 -15.54
CA ASP A 647 9.47 -29.28 -15.95
C ASP A 647 10.12 -29.79 -17.25
N LYS A 648 10.14 -31.12 -17.47
CA LYS A 648 10.68 -31.73 -18.70
C LYS A 648 9.79 -31.54 -19.91
N LEU A 649 8.47 -31.55 -19.73
CA LEU A 649 7.49 -31.29 -20.79
C LEU A 649 7.52 -29.83 -21.24
N VAL A 650 7.84 -28.91 -20.33
CA VAL A 650 7.98 -27.47 -20.64
C VAL A 650 9.38 -27.13 -21.21
N GLY A 651 10.44 -27.90 -20.88
CA GLY A 651 11.82 -27.65 -21.32
C GLY A 651 12.27 -28.26 -22.67
N GLY A 652 11.35 -28.80 -23.47
CA GLY A 652 11.63 -29.63 -24.65
C GLY A 652 11.76 -28.91 -26.01
N GLY A 653 11.99 -27.60 -26.06
CA GLY A 653 12.13 -26.82 -27.31
C GLY A 653 13.55 -26.80 -27.88
N THR A 654 13.93 -27.85 -28.62
CA THR A 654 14.99 -27.91 -29.65
C THR A 654 16.30 -27.11 -29.46
N LYS A 655 17.33 -27.75 -28.90
CA LYS A 655 18.74 -27.48 -29.28
C LYS A 655 19.02 -28.16 -30.63
N ARG A 656 18.93 -27.43 -31.74
CA ARG A 656 19.60 -27.86 -32.99
C ARG A 656 21.09 -27.55 -32.86
N LYS A 657 21.89 -28.62 -32.84
CA LYS A 657 23.35 -28.57 -32.94
C LYS A 657 23.72 -27.94 -34.29
N ALA A 658 24.33 -26.76 -34.27
CA ALA A 658 25.16 -26.33 -35.38
C ALA A 658 26.43 -27.20 -35.39
N LYS A 659 26.78 -27.70 -36.56
CA LYS A 659 28.02 -28.44 -36.82
C LYS A 659 28.54 -27.94 -38.16
N PRO A 660 29.86 -27.95 -38.31
CA PRO A 660 30.79 -26.88 -37.93
C PRO A 660 30.58 -25.58 -38.71
#